data_AF-A0A7W5H3V9-F1
#
_entry.id   AF-A0A7W5H3V9-F1
#
_cell.length_a   1.000
_cell.length_b   1.000
_cell.length_c   1.000
_cell.angle_alpha   90.00
_cell.angle_beta   90.00
_cell.angle_gamma   90.00
#
_symmetry.space_group_name_H-M   'P 1'
#
loop_
_entity.id
_entity.type
_entity.pdbx_description
1 polymer ?
#
loop_
_entity_poly.entity_id
_entity_poly.type
_entity_poly.pdbx_seq_one_letter_code
_entity_poly.pdbx_strand_id
1 'polypeptide(L)'
;MYHIIRQGFHCLLFASVVASIGNCGQPVTVSERDYSAYLFAYFTGNGPGEEQIRFALSDDGYHFEALNDNDPVIDSSEISTSGGVRDPHVLRGVDGETFYMVVTDLYVPTMGWKNFAMVLMKSNDLVHWTSTKINIPETFPDRFGDVYRVWAPQTIYDPAEEKYMVYFSMKEGNDPDKIYYAYANEDFTGFESAPEQLYFSPTNSACIDADIVFKDGKYSMFYKSESGGGIRLAVSDRLTNGYQLHTSDRVDCSRDAVEGSGIFKLNDSDQYILMYDVYTKGKYQFTTSSDLRSFEVIDSEVSMDFHPRHGTVMPITSEERDRLLRQWGDFSPVCESEHVNRLNVVVNDETGAIELPIKPDVDVTRLDPQFTVAHDADVRPKGPQDFSTGPVEYTVWLGNERVSTFNVSVVVNRNPVIPGYFADPDILYSHQLGKFFLYPTSDGFDGWSGTYFNTFSSTNLVDWVDEGCILDLTKDVEWADRHAWAPCIIEKKEDGGYQYYYYFTAAQKIGVAVASHPSGPFVDSGRPLIDFKPSGINRGQEIDPDVFHDPLSGKDYLYWGNGYLAVAELNEDMISIDRSTIRTITPDGTFREGVHVFVRNGTYYFLWSENDTRDADYRVRYATAKSPIGPLEIANDNLVIAKSPEAGIFATGHCSTIQVPGTDQWYIVYHRFTYPKGIEMGRAAGYHREVCIDPMRFDDRGRIIRVTPTHRGVSPVVPLAE
;
A
#
# COMPACT_ATOMS: atom_id res chain seq x y z
N MET A 1 -70.04 -46.61 -64.40
CA MET A 1 -69.26 -47.84 -64.66
C MET A 1 -68.12 -47.86 -63.64
N TYR A 2 -68.40 -48.33 -62.42
CA TYR A 2 -68.15 -49.72 -61.94
C TYR A 2 -66.65 -50.03 -61.89
N HIS A 3 -66.00 -50.48 -60.81
CA HIS A 3 -66.25 -50.67 -59.36
C HIS A 3 -64.88 -51.20 -58.85
N ILE A 4 -64.45 -51.01 -57.59
CA ILE A 4 -64.66 -51.92 -56.43
C ILE A 4 -63.89 -51.21 -55.27
N ILE A 5 -64.54 -50.67 -54.22
CA ILE A 5 -64.90 -51.30 -52.92
C ILE A 5 -63.63 -51.67 -52.09
N ARG A 6 -63.44 -51.35 -50.80
CA ARG A 6 -64.22 -50.73 -49.72
C ARG A 6 -63.28 -50.50 -48.53
N GLN A 7 -63.80 -49.70 -47.59
CA GLN A 7 -63.65 -49.77 -46.12
C GLN A 7 -62.49 -49.02 -45.43
N GLY A 8 -62.92 -48.19 -44.47
CA GLY A 8 -62.10 -47.39 -43.58
C GLY A 8 -61.79 -48.07 -42.25
N PHE A 9 -60.87 -47.45 -41.51
CA PHE A 9 -60.52 -47.69 -40.10
C PHE A 9 -60.06 -46.31 -39.56
N HIS A 10 -60.83 -45.66 -38.68
CA HIS A 10 -60.70 -45.68 -37.21
C HIS A 10 -59.28 -45.41 -36.69
N CYS A 11 -59.13 -44.22 -36.10
CA CYS A 11 -58.00 -43.81 -35.26
C CYS A 11 -57.73 -44.83 -34.16
N LEU A 12 -56.47 -45.24 -34.04
CA LEU A 12 -55.87 -45.79 -32.84
C LEU A 12 -54.47 -45.20 -32.73
N LEU A 13 -54.22 -44.53 -31.61
CA LEU A 13 -52.91 -44.01 -31.22
C LEU A 13 -51.87 -45.13 -31.26
N PHE A 14 -50.79 -44.91 -32.00
CA PHE A 14 -49.52 -45.61 -31.79
C PHE A 14 -48.52 -44.60 -31.22
N ALA A 15 -48.11 -44.85 -29.98
CA ALA A 15 -46.95 -44.21 -29.37
C ALA A 15 -45.69 -44.70 -30.10
N SER A 16 -45.08 -43.84 -30.91
CA SER A 16 -43.73 -44.05 -31.43
C SER A 16 -42.73 -43.51 -30.41
N VAL A 17 -42.07 -44.43 -29.70
CA VAL A 17 -40.82 -44.14 -28.98
C VAL A 17 -39.78 -43.73 -30.03
N VAL A 18 -39.51 -42.43 -30.13
CA VAL A 18 -38.33 -41.92 -30.83
C VAL A 18 -37.19 -42.00 -29.82
N ALA A 19 -36.29 -42.95 -30.03
CA ALA A 19 -35.00 -42.96 -29.36
C ALA A 19 -34.22 -41.72 -29.83
N SER A 20 -34.24 -40.67 -29.01
CA SER A 20 -33.32 -39.55 -29.12
C SER A 20 -31.92 -40.08 -28.79
N ILE A 21 -31.15 -40.35 -29.84
CA ILE A 21 -29.70 -40.55 -29.75
C ILE A 21 -29.16 -39.24 -29.21
N GLY A 22 -28.70 -39.26 -27.95
CA GLY A 22 -28.00 -38.14 -27.35
C GLY A 22 -26.78 -37.83 -28.20
N ASN A 23 -26.74 -36.63 -28.77
CA ASN A 23 -25.52 -36.08 -29.32
C ASN A 23 -24.61 -35.82 -28.10
N CYS A 24 -23.70 -36.75 -27.83
CA CYS A 24 -22.64 -36.56 -26.84
C CYS A 24 -21.88 -35.31 -27.27
N GLY A 25 -21.87 -34.27 -26.43
CA GLY A 25 -21.24 -32.99 -26.73
C GLY A 25 -19.78 -33.18 -27.13
N GLN A 26 -19.38 -32.61 -28.25
CA GLN A 26 -17.96 -32.40 -28.50
C GLN A 26 -17.45 -31.35 -27.50
N PRO A 27 -16.24 -31.50 -26.94
CA PRO A 27 -15.64 -30.48 -26.09
C PRO A 27 -15.60 -29.15 -26.86
N VAL A 28 -15.99 -28.07 -26.18
CA VAL A 28 -15.89 -26.72 -26.72
C VAL A 28 -14.41 -26.37 -26.75
N THR A 29 -13.78 -26.38 -27.92
CA THR A 29 -12.39 -25.97 -28.05
C THR A 29 -12.28 -24.47 -27.80
N VAL A 30 -11.62 -24.06 -26.72
CA VAL A 30 -11.29 -22.66 -26.43
C VAL A 30 -10.45 -22.11 -27.58
N SER A 31 -10.93 -21.05 -28.23
CA SER A 31 -10.22 -20.37 -29.31
C SER A 31 -9.43 -19.18 -28.77
N GLU A 32 -8.38 -18.73 -29.46
CA GLU A 32 -7.63 -17.51 -29.06
C GLU A 32 -8.54 -16.28 -28.85
N ARG A 33 -9.70 -16.23 -29.52
CA ARG A 33 -10.69 -15.14 -29.38
C ARG A 33 -11.48 -15.17 -28.07
N ASP A 34 -11.37 -16.25 -27.30
CA ASP A 34 -12.06 -16.41 -26.02
C ASP A 34 -11.20 -15.96 -24.84
N TYR A 35 -9.93 -15.61 -25.08
CA TYR A 35 -9.03 -15.07 -24.07
C TYR A 35 -9.35 -13.60 -23.79
N SER A 36 -9.41 -13.23 -22.52
CA SER A 36 -9.75 -11.87 -22.09
C SER A 36 -8.78 -11.32 -21.04
N ALA A 37 -7.85 -12.15 -20.56
CA ALA A 37 -6.92 -11.80 -19.50
C ALA A 37 -5.68 -12.71 -19.55
N TYR A 38 -4.80 -12.54 -18.57
CA TYR A 38 -3.55 -13.25 -18.39
C TYR A 38 -3.39 -13.72 -16.96
N LEU A 39 -2.85 -14.93 -16.81
CA LEU A 39 -2.30 -15.44 -15.57
C LEU A 39 -0.78 -15.34 -15.61
N PHE A 40 -0.18 -14.67 -14.63
CA PHE A 40 1.26 -14.72 -14.39
C PHE A 40 1.55 -15.63 -13.20
N ALA A 41 2.23 -16.75 -13.43
CA ALA A 41 2.79 -17.61 -12.39
C ALA A 41 4.25 -17.25 -12.12
N TYR A 42 4.63 -17.01 -10.87
CA TYR A 42 5.97 -16.56 -10.47
C TYR A 42 6.35 -16.99 -9.04
N PHE A 43 7.58 -16.67 -8.62
CA PHE A 43 8.04 -16.69 -7.22
C PHE A 43 8.78 -15.38 -6.92
N THR A 44 9.18 -15.10 -5.67
CA THR A 44 9.67 -13.74 -5.31
C THR A 44 11.15 -13.65 -4.99
N GLY A 45 11.86 -14.76 -4.79
CA GLY A 45 13.23 -14.67 -4.26
C GLY A 45 13.87 -15.99 -3.85
N ASN A 46 14.83 -15.92 -2.93
CA ASN A 46 15.67 -17.05 -2.50
C ASN A 46 15.67 -17.24 -0.97
N GLY A 47 14.96 -16.38 -0.24
CA GLY A 47 14.81 -16.40 1.20
C GLY A 47 13.64 -17.27 1.68
N PRO A 48 13.52 -17.49 2.99
CA PRO A 48 12.40 -18.22 3.57
C PRO A 48 11.05 -17.62 3.12
N GLY A 49 10.18 -18.45 2.53
CA GLY A 49 8.86 -18.03 2.02
C GLY A 49 8.85 -17.39 0.62
N GLU A 50 10.02 -17.18 0.00
CA GLU A 50 10.12 -16.56 -1.32
C GLU A 50 10.13 -17.57 -2.48
N GLU A 51 10.53 -18.82 -2.22
CA GLU A 51 10.61 -19.94 -3.18
C GLU A 51 9.29 -20.73 -3.18
N GLN A 52 8.22 -20.03 -3.61
CA GLN A 52 6.84 -20.50 -3.56
C GLN A 52 6.08 -20.01 -4.80
N ILE A 53 5.10 -20.80 -5.28
CA ILE A 53 4.26 -20.41 -6.44
C ILE A 53 3.28 -19.32 -6.02
N ARG A 54 3.23 -18.26 -6.81
CA ARG A 54 2.35 -17.10 -6.66
C ARG A 54 1.69 -16.79 -8.00
N PHE A 55 0.49 -16.22 -7.94
CA PHE A 55 -0.27 -15.83 -9.13
C PHE A 55 -0.54 -14.33 -9.14
N ALA A 56 -0.59 -13.76 -10.34
CA ALA A 56 -1.09 -12.43 -10.61
C ALA A 56 -1.96 -12.45 -11.88
N LEU A 57 -2.88 -11.49 -11.98
CA LEU A 57 -3.77 -11.35 -13.13
C LEU A 57 -3.54 -10.03 -13.84
N SER A 58 -3.77 -10.02 -15.14
CA SER A 58 -3.82 -8.80 -15.95
C SER A 58 -4.90 -8.94 -17.02
N ASP A 59 -5.73 -7.93 -17.21
CA ASP A 59 -6.73 -7.94 -18.29
C ASP A 59 -6.12 -7.57 -19.66
N ASP A 60 -4.94 -6.91 -19.69
CA ASP A 60 -4.34 -6.38 -20.91
C ASP A 60 -2.92 -6.87 -21.20
N GLY A 61 -2.27 -7.55 -20.25
CA GLY A 61 -0.91 -8.05 -20.37
C GLY A 61 0.17 -7.03 -20.01
N TYR A 62 -0.22 -5.87 -19.47
CA TYR A 62 0.66 -4.78 -19.05
C TYR A 62 0.49 -4.43 -17.57
N HIS A 63 -0.72 -4.43 -17.05
CA HIS A 63 -1.01 -4.07 -15.66
C HIS A 63 -1.36 -5.34 -14.88
N PHE A 64 -0.44 -5.83 -14.04
CA PHE A 64 -0.65 -7.04 -13.25
C PHE A 64 -0.89 -6.72 -11.79
N GLU A 65 -1.87 -7.40 -11.20
CA GLU A 65 -2.20 -7.34 -9.78
C GLU A 65 -1.98 -8.73 -9.17
N ALA A 66 -1.24 -8.80 -8.06
CA ALA A 66 -1.03 -10.05 -7.35
C ALA A 66 -2.34 -10.57 -6.75
N LEU A 67 -2.54 -11.89 -6.84
CA LEU A 67 -3.59 -12.58 -6.11
C LEU A 67 -3.12 -12.94 -4.71
N ASN A 68 -4.09 -13.18 -3.82
CA ASN A 68 -3.88 -13.69 -2.47
C ASN A 68 -2.96 -12.79 -1.63
N ASP A 69 -3.09 -11.46 -1.73
CA ASP A 69 -2.22 -10.48 -1.06
C ASP A 69 -0.72 -10.67 -1.36
N ASN A 70 -0.42 -11.23 -2.53
CA ASN A 70 0.92 -11.70 -2.86
C ASN A 70 1.46 -12.66 -1.77
N ASP A 71 0.65 -13.61 -1.32
CA ASP A 71 1.00 -14.83 -0.59
C ASP A 71 0.96 -16.07 -1.51
N PRO A 72 1.68 -17.15 -1.18
CA PRO A 72 1.70 -18.37 -2.00
C PRO A 72 0.31 -18.95 -2.25
N VAL A 73 0.02 -19.35 -3.49
CA VAL A 73 -1.24 -20.00 -3.85
C VAL A 73 -1.22 -21.52 -3.62
N ILE A 74 -0.02 -22.08 -3.47
CA ILE A 74 0.23 -23.51 -3.21
C ILE A 74 1.35 -23.62 -2.18
N ASP A 75 1.19 -24.49 -1.18
CA ASP A 75 2.25 -24.80 -0.23
C ASP A 75 3.31 -25.70 -0.89
N SER A 76 4.50 -25.14 -1.15
CA SER A 76 5.60 -25.86 -1.77
C SER A 76 6.07 -27.07 -0.97
N SER A 77 5.86 -27.10 0.34
CA SER A 77 6.28 -28.23 1.17
C SER A 77 5.47 -29.51 0.91
N GLU A 78 4.25 -29.37 0.41
CA GLU A 78 3.40 -30.50 0.02
C GLU A 78 3.79 -31.05 -1.37
N ILE A 79 4.13 -30.15 -2.30
CA ILE A 79 4.35 -30.50 -3.71
C ILE A 79 5.81 -30.78 -4.08
N SER A 80 6.78 -30.41 -3.24
CA SER A 80 8.22 -30.57 -3.50
C SER A 80 8.89 -31.58 -2.56
N THR A 81 10.16 -31.88 -2.81
CA THR A 81 11.02 -32.66 -1.88
C THR A 81 11.89 -31.75 -1.02
N SER A 82 12.20 -30.54 -1.49
CA SER A 82 13.07 -29.59 -0.80
C SER A 82 12.35 -28.70 0.21
N GLY A 83 11.04 -28.52 0.05
CA GLY A 83 10.25 -27.52 0.77
C GLY A 83 10.08 -26.19 0.02
N GLY A 84 10.70 -26.02 -1.16
CA GLY A 84 10.61 -24.82 -1.98
C GLY A 84 10.52 -25.16 -3.48
N VAL A 85 9.89 -24.29 -4.25
CA VAL A 85 9.83 -24.40 -5.71
C VAL A 85 10.07 -23.07 -6.39
N ARG A 86 10.55 -23.13 -7.63
CA ARG A 86 10.95 -21.95 -8.43
C ARG A 86 10.59 -22.14 -9.89
N ASP A 87 10.71 -21.06 -10.64
CA ASP A 87 10.63 -21.04 -12.11
C ASP A 87 9.32 -21.66 -12.65
N PRO A 88 8.13 -21.28 -12.17
CA PRO A 88 6.88 -21.87 -12.64
C PRO A 88 6.63 -21.56 -14.11
N HIS A 89 6.39 -22.63 -14.87
CA HIS A 89 5.90 -22.55 -16.24
C HIS A 89 4.55 -23.22 -16.38
N VAL A 90 3.53 -22.44 -16.72
CA VAL A 90 2.14 -22.88 -16.88
C VAL A 90 1.75 -22.90 -18.35
N LEU A 91 1.04 -23.95 -18.77
CA LEU A 91 0.59 -24.18 -20.14
C LEU A 91 -0.85 -24.71 -20.15
N ARG A 92 -1.69 -24.16 -21.03
CA ARG A 92 -2.98 -24.76 -21.38
C ARG A 92 -2.77 -25.91 -22.35
N GLY A 93 -3.37 -27.05 -22.03
CA GLY A 93 -3.40 -28.22 -22.90
C GLY A 93 -4.15 -27.97 -24.20
N VAL A 94 -3.83 -28.75 -25.23
CA VAL A 94 -4.50 -28.66 -26.53
C VAL A 94 -5.97 -29.11 -26.51
N ASP A 95 -6.41 -29.75 -25.42
CA ASP A 95 -7.82 -30.05 -25.16
C ASP A 95 -8.62 -28.80 -24.74
N GLY A 96 -7.93 -27.71 -24.35
CA GLY A 96 -8.52 -26.45 -23.91
C GLY A 96 -8.96 -26.45 -22.44
N GLU A 97 -8.98 -27.61 -21.77
CA GLU A 97 -9.56 -27.82 -20.43
C GLU A 97 -8.49 -28.15 -19.39
N THR A 98 -7.42 -28.83 -19.78
CA THR A 98 -6.32 -29.22 -18.89
C THR A 98 -5.28 -28.11 -18.81
N PHE A 99 -4.73 -27.88 -17.62
CA PHE A 99 -3.58 -27.03 -17.38
C PHE A 99 -2.42 -27.85 -16.83
N TYR A 100 -1.24 -27.59 -17.35
CA TYR A 100 0.01 -28.20 -16.90
C TYR A 100 0.90 -27.13 -16.30
N MET A 101 1.57 -27.45 -15.20
CA MET A 101 2.61 -26.59 -14.65
C MET A 101 3.84 -27.43 -14.33
N VAL A 102 5.02 -26.88 -14.58
CA VAL A 102 6.30 -27.46 -14.17
C VAL A 102 7.09 -26.44 -13.37
N VAL A 103 7.80 -26.91 -12.34
CA VAL A 103 8.61 -26.06 -11.46
C VAL A 103 9.92 -26.75 -11.08
N THR A 104 10.96 -25.96 -10.83
CA THR A 104 12.20 -26.42 -10.21
C THR A 104 11.94 -26.79 -8.75
N ASP A 105 12.35 -27.97 -8.30
CA ASP A 105 12.30 -28.36 -6.87
C ASP A 105 13.62 -27.92 -6.19
N LEU A 106 13.58 -26.79 -5.48
CA LEU A 106 14.76 -26.22 -4.83
C LEU A 106 14.37 -25.31 -3.66
N TYR A 107 15.05 -25.53 -2.53
CA TYR A 107 15.08 -24.62 -1.40
C TYR A 107 16.53 -24.15 -1.13
N VAL A 108 16.88 -22.95 -1.61
CA VAL A 108 18.25 -22.41 -1.59
C VAL A 108 18.86 -22.35 -0.17
N PRO A 109 18.13 -21.96 0.90
CA PRO A 109 18.72 -21.84 2.23
C PRO A 109 19.38 -23.12 2.77
N THR A 110 18.91 -24.29 2.36
CA THR A 110 19.48 -25.58 2.80
C THR A 110 20.25 -26.30 1.70
N MET A 111 19.86 -26.14 0.44
CA MET A 111 20.45 -26.89 -0.69
C MET A 111 21.53 -26.11 -1.44
N GLY A 112 21.64 -24.80 -1.22
CA GLY A 112 22.43 -23.91 -2.08
C GLY A 112 21.91 -23.95 -3.51
N TRP A 113 22.81 -24.06 -4.49
CA TRP A 113 22.45 -24.13 -5.92
C TRP A 113 22.49 -25.56 -6.49
N LYS A 114 22.30 -26.56 -5.63
CA LYS A 114 22.19 -27.97 -6.03
C LYS A 114 20.74 -28.38 -5.97
N ASN A 115 20.26 -29.01 -7.04
CA ASN A 115 18.92 -29.55 -7.08
C ASN A 115 18.87 -30.71 -8.08
N PHE A 116 18.02 -31.70 -7.83
CA PHE A 116 18.04 -32.96 -8.58
C PHE A 116 16.71 -33.24 -9.24
N ALA A 117 15.69 -32.45 -8.91
CA ALA A 117 14.31 -32.73 -9.22
C ALA A 117 13.59 -31.51 -9.79
N MET A 118 12.49 -31.83 -10.46
CA MET A 118 11.42 -30.90 -10.84
C MET A 118 10.08 -31.49 -10.39
N VAL A 119 9.05 -30.66 -10.35
CA VAL A 119 7.68 -31.10 -10.08
C VAL A 119 6.85 -30.88 -11.34
N LEU A 120 6.13 -31.92 -11.77
CA LEU A 120 5.09 -31.83 -12.80
C LEU A 120 3.74 -31.74 -12.11
N MET A 121 2.90 -30.83 -12.59
CA MET A 121 1.61 -30.52 -12.00
C MET A 121 0.52 -30.46 -13.06
N LYS A 122 -0.69 -30.86 -12.68
CA LYS A 122 -1.88 -30.88 -13.56
C LYS A 122 -3.10 -30.33 -12.83
N SER A 123 -3.91 -29.55 -13.53
CA SER A 123 -5.19 -29.00 -13.04
C SER A 123 -6.21 -28.95 -14.18
N ASN A 124 -7.51 -28.87 -13.84
CA ASN A 124 -8.58 -28.55 -14.79
C ASN A 124 -9.23 -27.19 -14.51
N ASP A 125 -8.77 -26.49 -13.48
CA ASP A 125 -9.42 -25.26 -13.00
C ASP A 125 -8.46 -24.16 -12.56
N LEU A 126 -7.14 -24.39 -12.63
CA LEU A 126 -6.06 -23.51 -12.17
C LEU A 126 -5.98 -23.31 -10.65
N VAL A 127 -6.90 -23.88 -9.88
CA VAL A 127 -6.95 -23.74 -8.41
C VAL A 127 -6.47 -25.02 -7.74
N HIS A 128 -6.99 -26.16 -8.16
CA HIS A 128 -6.68 -27.46 -7.59
C HIS A 128 -5.67 -28.19 -8.47
N TRP A 129 -4.52 -28.52 -7.89
CA TRP A 129 -3.40 -29.14 -8.60
C TRP A 129 -3.08 -30.52 -8.04
N THR A 130 -2.83 -31.48 -8.93
CA THR A 130 -2.07 -32.69 -8.60
C THR A 130 -0.60 -32.46 -8.93
N SER A 131 0.31 -33.14 -8.23
CA SER A 131 1.75 -32.96 -8.41
C SER A 131 2.51 -34.27 -8.35
N THR A 132 3.53 -34.44 -9.19
CA THR A 132 4.50 -35.55 -9.13
C THR A 132 5.93 -35.03 -9.20
N LYS A 133 6.80 -35.56 -8.34
CA LYS A 133 8.21 -35.18 -8.25
C LYS A 133 9.03 -36.10 -9.15
N ILE A 134 9.88 -35.54 -10.01
CA ILE A 134 10.80 -36.29 -10.86
C ILE A 134 12.23 -35.93 -10.48
N ASN A 135 12.90 -36.84 -9.77
CA ASN A 135 14.33 -36.73 -9.50
C ASN A 135 15.12 -37.40 -10.64
N ILE A 136 15.89 -36.61 -11.39
CA ILE A 136 16.55 -37.08 -12.63
C ILE A 136 17.60 -38.19 -12.35
N PRO A 137 18.56 -38.00 -11.42
CA PRO A 137 19.50 -39.07 -11.03
C PRO A 137 18.83 -40.37 -10.57
N GLU A 138 17.72 -40.27 -9.85
CA GLU A 138 17.01 -41.46 -9.34
C GLU A 138 16.18 -42.16 -10.43
N THR A 139 15.60 -41.39 -11.35
CA THR A 139 14.74 -41.91 -12.42
C THR A 139 15.58 -42.52 -13.54
N PHE A 140 16.75 -41.95 -13.84
CA PHE A 140 17.63 -42.38 -14.94
C PHE A 140 19.08 -42.58 -14.48
N PRO A 141 19.34 -43.47 -13.50
CA PRO A 141 20.66 -43.59 -12.86
C PRO A 141 21.76 -44.02 -13.84
N ASP A 142 21.42 -44.84 -14.85
CA ASP A 142 22.40 -45.36 -15.82
C ASP A 142 22.94 -44.28 -16.77
N ARG A 143 22.19 -43.19 -16.98
CA ARG A 143 22.54 -42.11 -17.92
C ARG A 143 22.84 -40.78 -17.23
N PHE A 144 22.24 -40.53 -16.07
CA PHE A 144 22.22 -39.20 -15.43
C PHE A 144 22.46 -39.28 -13.91
N GLY A 145 23.08 -40.35 -13.42
CA GLY A 145 23.39 -40.52 -11.99
C GLY A 145 24.33 -39.44 -11.41
N ASP A 146 25.13 -38.78 -12.25
CA ASP A 146 26.08 -37.71 -11.86
C ASP A 146 25.50 -36.29 -12.04
N VAL A 147 24.21 -36.17 -12.35
CA VAL A 147 23.50 -34.88 -12.42
C VAL A 147 23.32 -34.32 -11.01
N TYR A 148 23.60 -33.03 -10.84
CA TYR A 148 23.41 -32.34 -9.56
C TYR A 148 22.66 -31.01 -9.67
N ARG A 149 22.09 -30.75 -10.86
CA ARG A 149 21.40 -29.50 -11.18
C ARG A 149 20.40 -29.71 -12.30
N VAL A 150 19.14 -29.31 -12.07
CA VAL A 150 18.02 -29.43 -13.00
C VAL A 150 17.16 -28.18 -12.88
N TRP A 151 17.18 -27.25 -13.84
CA TRP A 151 16.61 -25.92 -13.67
C TRP A 151 15.62 -25.53 -14.74
N ALA A 152 14.68 -24.67 -14.31
CA ALA A 152 13.75 -23.95 -15.15
C ALA A 152 13.06 -24.87 -16.17
N PRO A 153 12.33 -25.90 -15.70
CA PRO A 153 11.55 -26.70 -16.61
C PRO A 153 10.45 -25.85 -17.23
N GLN A 154 10.18 -26.10 -18.50
CA GLN A 154 9.08 -25.50 -19.24
C GLN A 154 8.43 -26.56 -20.14
N THR A 155 7.22 -26.30 -20.60
CA THR A 155 6.39 -27.28 -21.32
C THR A 155 5.90 -26.70 -22.63
N ILE A 156 5.95 -27.50 -23.70
CA ILE A 156 5.38 -27.16 -25.01
C ILE A 156 4.75 -28.40 -25.63
N TYR A 157 3.65 -28.25 -26.38
CA TYR A 157 3.03 -29.35 -27.11
C TYR A 157 3.76 -29.59 -28.45
N ASP A 158 4.09 -30.85 -28.72
CA ASP A 158 4.63 -31.30 -30.00
C ASP A 158 3.51 -31.91 -30.87
N PRO A 159 3.06 -31.20 -31.93
CA PRO A 159 2.02 -31.71 -32.81
C PRO A 159 2.48 -32.88 -33.69
N ALA A 160 3.79 -33.11 -33.85
CA ALA A 160 4.30 -34.23 -34.65
C ALA A 160 4.26 -35.56 -33.89
N GLU A 161 4.48 -35.51 -32.57
CA GLU A 161 4.45 -36.67 -31.68
C GLU A 161 3.14 -36.79 -30.88
N GLU A 162 2.26 -35.78 -30.99
CA GLU A 162 1.00 -35.64 -30.25
C GLU A 162 1.18 -35.69 -28.71
N LYS A 163 2.30 -35.13 -28.21
CA LYS A 163 2.74 -35.23 -26.81
C LYS A 163 3.19 -33.89 -26.26
N TYR A 164 3.16 -33.75 -24.93
CA TYR A 164 3.80 -32.63 -24.25
C TYR A 164 5.28 -32.92 -24.03
N MET A 165 6.12 -32.01 -24.50
CA MET A 165 7.55 -32.00 -24.30
C MET A 165 7.88 -31.09 -23.11
N VAL A 166 8.59 -31.62 -22.12
CA VAL A 166 9.19 -30.82 -21.04
C VAL A 166 10.66 -30.62 -21.36
N TYR A 167 11.11 -29.36 -21.34
CA TYR A 167 12.50 -28.99 -21.58
C TYR A 167 13.05 -28.19 -20.40
N PHE A 168 14.31 -28.42 -20.08
CA PHE A 168 14.92 -27.90 -18.86
C PHE A 168 16.44 -27.89 -19.00
N SER A 169 17.10 -27.18 -18.10
CA SER A 169 18.56 -27.06 -18.08
C SER A 169 19.16 -28.04 -17.10
N MET A 170 20.24 -28.70 -17.46
CA MET A 170 20.85 -29.73 -16.61
C MET A 170 22.38 -29.63 -16.61
N LYS A 171 22.97 -29.90 -15.44
CA LYS A 171 24.42 -29.98 -15.27
C LYS A 171 24.85 -31.35 -14.76
N GLU A 172 25.78 -31.96 -15.49
CA GLU A 172 26.37 -33.26 -15.19
C GLU A 172 27.88 -33.12 -15.02
N GLY A 173 28.42 -33.58 -13.89
CA GLY A 173 29.86 -33.52 -13.60
C GLY A 173 30.48 -32.13 -13.83
N ASN A 174 31.48 -32.06 -14.71
CA ASN A 174 32.20 -30.83 -15.06
C ASN A 174 31.67 -30.16 -16.34
N ASP A 175 30.67 -30.73 -16.99
CA ASP A 175 30.12 -30.16 -18.22
C ASP A 175 29.39 -28.84 -17.93
N PRO A 176 29.34 -27.90 -18.89
CA PRO A 176 28.49 -26.73 -18.79
C PRO A 176 27.01 -27.14 -18.71
N ASP A 177 26.17 -26.25 -18.21
CA ASP A 177 24.73 -26.45 -18.26
C ASP A 177 24.26 -26.47 -19.71
N LYS A 178 23.45 -27.46 -20.03
CA LYS A 178 22.89 -27.64 -21.37
C LYS A 178 21.39 -27.81 -21.25
N ILE A 179 20.69 -27.50 -22.33
CA ILE A 179 19.24 -27.65 -22.39
C ILE A 179 18.92 -29.05 -22.92
N TYR A 180 18.09 -29.77 -22.18
CA TYR A 180 17.58 -31.09 -22.48
C TYR A 180 16.07 -31.06 -22.64
N TYR A 181 15.50 -32.12 -23.21
CA TYR A 181 14.07 -32.35 -23.25
C TYR A 181 13.72 -33.82 -23.00
N ALA A 182 12.49 -34.06 -22.57
CA ALA A 182 11.86 -35.38 -22.52
C ALA A 182 10.35 -35.24 -22.78
N TYR A 183 9.74 -36.25 -23.39
CA TYR A 183 8.28 -36.29 -23.50
C TYR A 183 7.66 -36.80 -22.20
N ALA A 184 6.65 -36.07 -21.73
CA ALA A 184 5.83 -36.49 -20.61
C ALA A 184 4.96 -37.69 -21.01
N ASN A 185 4.70 -38.58 -20.06
CA ASN A 185 3.69 -39.64 -20.22
C ASN A 185 2.26 -39.05 -20.27
N GLU A 186 1.28 -39.85 -20.70
CA GLU A 186 -0.10 -39.42 -20.94
C GLU A 186 -0.78 -38.78 -19.70
N ASP A 187 -0.48 -39.29 -18.50
CA ASP A 187 -1.00 -38.79 -17.23
C ASP A 187 -0.23 -37.58 -16.68
N PHE A 188 0.88 -37.18 -17.32
CA PHE A 188 1.76 -36.07 -16.95
C PHE A 188 2.35 -36.22 -15.54
N THR A 189 2.74 -37.46 -15.19
CA THR A 189 3.36 -37.81 -13.90
C THR A 189 4.84 -38.17 -14.04
N GLY A 190 5.36 -38.31 -15.25
CA GLY A 190 6.70 -38.80 -15.51
C GLY A 190 7.14 -38.58 -16.96
N PHE A 191 8.32 -39.11 -17.30
CA PHE A 191 8.86 -39.10 -18.65
C PHE A 191 8.83 -40.50 -19.28
N GLU A 192 8.52 -40.57 -20.58
CA GLU A 192 8.49 -41.83 -21.31
C GLU A 192 9.88 -42.44 -21.55
N SER A 193 10.92 -41.60 -21.53
CA SER A 193 12.30 -42.00 -21.75
C SER A 193 13.28 -41.04 -21.09
N ALA A 194 14.55 -41.44 -21.03
CA ALA A 194 15.62 -40.62 -20.49
C ALA A 194 15.86 -39.38 -21.38
N PRO A 195 16.04 -38.18 -20.78
CA PRO A 195 16.20 -36.93 -21.53
C PRO A 195 17.25 -36.94 -22.64
N GLU A 196 16.99 -36.16 -23.68
CA GLU A 196 17.90 -35.94 -24.81
C GLU A 196 18.34 -34.47 -24.86
N GLN A 197 19.57 -34.21 -25.29
CA GLN A 197 20.08 -32.84 -25.37
C GLN A 197 19.39 -32.10 -26.53
N LEU A 198 18.72 -30.99 -26.20
CA LEU A 198 17.92 -30.20 -27.14
C LEU A 198 18.77 -29.22 -27.94
N TYR A 199 19.68 -28.52 -27.25
CA TYR A 199 20.48 -27.45 -27.85
C TYR A 199 21.98 -27.69 -27.68
N PHE A 200 22.72 -27.48 -28.77
CA PHE A 200 24.17 -27.61 -28.83
C PHE A 200 24.78 -26.23 -29.04
N SER A 201 25.21 -25.58 -27.95
CA SER A 201 25.84 -24.26 -28.01
C SER A 201 27.06 -24.30 -28.96
N PRO A 202 27.15 -23.38 -29.94
CA PRO A 202 28.29 -23.32 -30.87
C PRO A 202 29.65 -23.16 -30.17
N THR A 203 29.66 -22.59 -28.97
CA THR A 203 30.85 -22.33 -28.16
C THR A 203 30.99 -23.29 -26.98
N ASN A 204 30.10 -24.28 -26.85
CA ASN A 204 29.99 -25.16 -25.68
C ASN A 204 29.91 -24.38 -24.35
N SER A 205 29.28 -23.20 -24.36
CA SER A 205 29.03 -22.40 -23.16
C SER A 205 27.79 -22.90 -22.42
N ALA A 206 27.72 -22.64 -21.11
CA ALA A 206 26.52 -22.90 -20.34
C ALA A 206 25.32 -22.08 -20.85
N CYS A 207 24.19 -22.78 -21.01
CA CYS A 207 22.92 -22.25 -21.48
C CYS A 207 21.82 -22.74 -20.54
N ILE A 208 21.02 -21.81 -20.01
CA ILE A 208 19.93 -22.12 -19.08
C ILE A 208 18.66 -21.33 -19.42
N ASP A 209 17.57 -21.59 -18.70
CA ASP A 209 16.32 -20.82 -18.72
C ASP A 209 15.76 -20.62 -20.13
N ALA A 210 15.66 -21.72 -20.89
CA ALA A 210 15.09 -21.66 -22.23
C ALA A 210 13.58 -21.44 -22.19
N ASP A 211 13.06 -20.71 -23.16
CA ASP A 211 11.65 -20.58 -23.51
C ASP A 211 11.46 -20.63 -25.03
N ILE A 212 10.52 -21.47 -25.49
CA ILE A 212 10.33 -21.82 -26.90
C ILE A 212 8.94 -21.39 -27.36
N VAL A 213 8.89 -20.57 -28.41
CA VAL A 213 7.64 -20.18 -29.08
C VAL A 213 7.64 -20.59 -30.54
N PHE A 214 6.50 -21.05 -31.04
CA PHE A 214 6.29 -21.36 -32.44
C PHE A 214 5.63 -20.19 -33.17
N LYS A 215 6.25 -19.69 -34.24
CA LYS A 215 5.72 -18.63 -35.10
C LYS A 215 6.21 -18.79 -36.53
N ASP A 216 5.32 -18.59 -37.50
CA ASP A 216 5.63 -18.60 -38.94
C ASP A 216 6.42 -19.85 -39.41
N GLY A 217 6.06 -21.03 -38.87
CA GLY A 217 6.71 -22.29 -39.23
C GLY A 217 8.07 -22.53 -38.56
N LYS A 218 8.48 -21.69 -37.61
CA LYS A 218 9.75 -21.77 -36.90
C LYS A 218 9.56 -21.86 -35.39
N TYR A 219 10.44 -22.59 -34.73
CA TYR A 219 10.59 -22.60 -33.28
C TYR A 219 11.71 -21.64 -32.89
N SER A 220 11.39 -20.63 -32.09
CA SER A 220 12.32 -19.64 -31.54
C SER A 220 12.55 -19.93 -30.07
N MET A 221 13.79 -20.29 -29.72
CA MET A 221 14.25 -20.53 -28.35
C MET A 221 15.00 -19.30 -27.83
N PHE A 222 14.41 -18.63 -26.85
CA PHE A 222 15.04 -17.61 -26.03
C PHE A 222 15.72 -18.31 -24.86
N TYR A 223 16.98 -18.01 -24.56
CA TYR A 223 17.69 -18.67 -23.46
C TYR A 223 18.76 -17.77 -22.86
N LYS A 224 19.07 -17.97 -21.58
CA LYS A 224 20.17 -17.29 -20.90
C LYS A 224 21.50 -17.93 -21.27
N SER A 225 22.45 -17.11 -21.70
CA SER A 225 23.83 -17.53 -21.92
C SER A 225 24.75 -17.07 -20.81
N GLU A 226 25.48 -18.00 -20.20
CA GLU A 226 26.52 -17.68 -19.21
C GLU A 226 27.82 -17.17 -19.87
N SER A 227 27.92 -17.24 -21.21
CA SER A 227 29.06 -16.69 -21.98
C SER A 227 28.66 -15.41 -22.71
N GLY A 228 29.09 -14.28 -22.12
CA GLY A 228 28.70 -12.93 -22.56
C GLY A 228 27.44 -12.40 -21.88
N GLY A 229 26.73 -13.23 -21.11
CA GLY A 229 25.54 -12.86 -20.35
C GLY A 229 24.28 -12.66 -21.21
N GLY A 230 23.13 -12.71 -20.55
CA GLY A 230 21.82 -12.34 -21.04
C GLY A 230 21.15 -13.27 -22.04
N ILE A 231 20.08 -12.77 -22.67
CA ILE A 231 19.13 -13.57 -23.43
C ILE A 231 19.57 -13.63 -24.89
N ARG A 232 19.66 -14.83 -25.43
CA ARG A 232 20.01 -15.13 -26.83
C ARG A 232 18.87 -15.85 -27.52
N LEU A 233 18.89 -15.83 -28.86
CA LEU A 233 17.88 -16.44 -29.70
C LEU A 233 18.49 -17.53 -30.60
N ALA A 234 18.01 -18.76 -30.47
CA ALA A 234 18.26 -19.85 -31.41
C ALA A 234 16.95 -20.24 -32.13
N VAL A 235 17.02 -20.55 -33.42
CA VAL A 235 15.85 -20.82 -34.26
C VAL A 235 15.98 -22.16 -34.95
N SER A 236 14.88 -22.91 -35.04
CA SER A 236 14.81 -24.19 -35.76
C SER A 236 13.53 -24.33 -36.60
N ASP A 237 13.58 -25.21 -37.60
CA ASP A 237 12.41 -25.74 -38.33
C ASP A 237 11.72 -26.88 -37.58
N ARG A 238 12.34 -27.42 -36.53
CA ARG A 238 11.86 -28.58 -35.77
C ARG A 238 11.99 -28.33 -34.28
N LEU A 239 11.02 -28.81 -33.52
CA LEU A 239 10.98 -28.59 -32.07
C LEU A 239 12.17 -29.21 -31.34
N THR A 240 12.62 -30.41 -31.74
CA THR A 240 13.56 -31.24 -30.97
C THR A 240 15.01 -31.21 -31.44
N ASN A 241 15.31 -30.56 -32.57
CA ASN A 241 16.67 -30.50 -33.12
C ASN A 241 16.82 -29.35 -34.11
N GLY A 242 18.05 -29.07 -34.53
CA GLY A 242 18.33 -28.14 -35.63
C GLY A 242 18.39 -26.66 -35.24
N TYR A 243 18.31 -26.34 -33.94
CA TYR A 243 18.47 -24.97 -33.45
C TYR A 243 19.81 -24.37 -33.85
N GLN A 244 19.76 -23.24 -34.53
CA GLN A 244 20.91 -22.44 -34.91
C GLN A 244 20.79 -21.05 -34.32
N LEU A 245 21.90 -20.51 -33.82
CA LEU A 245 21.95 -19.17 -33.27
C LEU A 245 21.53 -18.15 -34.35
N HIS A 246 20.52 -17.33 -34.06
CA HIS A 246 20.02 -16.34 -35.01
C HIS A 246 21.02 -15.19 -35.20
N THR A 247 21.59 -14.72 -34.09
CA THR A 247 22.63 -13.68 -34.04
C THR A 247 23.61 -13.94 -32.91
N SER A 248 24.86 -13.50 -33.07
CA SER A 248 25.85 -13.52 -31.99
C SER A 248 25.57 -12.51 -30.87
N ASP A 249 24.60 -11.61 -31.07
CA ASP A 249 24.22 -10.60 -30.09
C ASP A 249 23.15 -11.12 -29.12
N ARG A 250 22.95 -10.36 -28.04
CA ARG A 250 21.83 -10.55 -27.11
C ARG A 250 20.57 -9.95 -27.71
N VAL A 251 19.41 -10.51 -27.38
CA VAL A 251 18.09 -9.99 -27.77
C VAL A 251 17.38 -9.24 -26.63
N ASP A 252 17.88 -9.35 -25.40
CA ASP A 252 17.49 -8.45 -24.33
C ASP A 252 18.02 -7.02 -24.55
N CYS A 253 17.27 -6.03 -24.10
CA CYS A 253 17.61 -4.61 -24.21
C CYS A 253 18.46 -4.10 -23.04
N SER A 254 18.66 -4.93 -22.01
CA SER A 254 19.42 -4.58 -20.83
C SER A 254 20.93 -4.67 -21.06
N ARG A 255 21.69 -3.87 -20.30
CA ARG A 255 23.14 -4.02 -20.18
C ARG A 255 23.56 -4.72 -18.89
N ASP A 256 22.61 -4.94 -17.99
CA ASP A 256 22.82 -5.65 -16.73
C ASP A 256 22.77 -7.18 -16.93
N ALA A 257 23.04 -7.92 -15.86
CA ALA A 257 22.86 -9.36 -15.84
C ALA A 257 21.38 -9.69 -15.76
N VAL A 258 20.92 -10.57 -16.66
CA VAL A 258 19.52 -10.98 -16.78
C VAL A 258 19.40 -12.49 -16.90
N GLU A 259 18.25 -13.04 -16.51
CA GLU A 259 17.92 -14.47 -16.58
C GLU A 259 16.41 -14.71 -16.67
N GLY A 260 15.98 -15.97 -16.76
CA GLY A 260 14.57 -16.34 -16.72
C GLY A 260 13.72 -15.68 -17.81
N SER A 261 14.09 -15.87 -19.08
CA SER A 261 13.30 -15.34 -20.18
C SER A 261 11.92 -16.00 -20.24
N GLY A 262 10.88 -15.17 -20.38
CA GLY A 262 9.51 -15.57 -20.69
C GLY A 262 8.99 -14.85 -21.93
N ILE A 263 8.37 -15.55 -22.87
CA ILE A 263 7.76 -14.99 -24.07
C ILE A 263 6.27 -15.32 -24.11
N PHE A 264 5.42 -14.30 -24.27
CA PHE A 264 3.98 -14.51 -24.44
C PHE A 264 3.41 -13.61 -25.52
N LYS A 265 2.30 -14.03 -26.13
CA LYS A 265 1.59 -13.28 -27.18
C LYS A 265 0.51 -12.39 -26.55
N LEU A 266 0.36 -11.18 -27.06
CA LEU A 266 -0.78 -10.33 -26.70
C LEU A 266 -2.07 -10.82 -27.39
N ASN A 267 -3.18 -10.79 -26.66
CA ASN A 267 -4.49 -11.25 -27.09
C ASN A 267 -4.95 -10.31 -28.19
N ASP A 268 -5.58 -10.87 -29.24
CA ASP A 268 -6.03 -10.11 -30.40
C ASP A 268 -4.93 -9.25 -31.08
N SER A 269 -3.67 -9.63 -30.94
CA SER A 269 -2.51 -8.90 -31.45
C SER A 269 -1.44 -9.83 -32.04
N ASP A 270 -0.63 -9.31 -32.96
CA ASP A 270 0.56 -9.99 -33.48
C ASP A 270 1.83 -9.71 -32.66
N GLN A 271 1.70 -8.90 -31.61
CA GLN A 271 2.78 -8.52 -30.71
C GLN A 271 3.04 -9.61 -29.67
N TYR A 272 4.31 -9.75 -29.32
CA TYR A 272 4.81 -10.63 -28.28
C TYR A 272 5.56 -9.81 -27.25
N ILE A 273 5.45 -10.20 -25.99
CA ILE A 273 6.20 -9.62 -24.88
C ILE A 273 7.30 -10.59 -24.46
N LEU A 274 8.56 -10.16 -24.59
CA LEU A 274 9.70 -10.83 -23.98
C LEU A 274 10.00 -10.14 -22.65
N MET A 275 9.89 -10.91 -21.56
CA MET A 275 10.19 -10.49 -20.20
C MET A 275 11.37 -11.27 -19.63
N TYR A 276 12.15 -10.66 -18.73
CA TYR A 276 13.28 -11.31 -18.05
C TYR A 276 13.63 -10.63 -16.73
N ASP A 277 14.18 -11.40 -15.80
CA ASP A 277 14.59 -10.96 -14.47
C ASP A 277 15.96 -10.26 -14.54
N VAL A 278 15.99 -8.96 -14.21
CA VAL A 278 17.23 -8.21 -13.98
C VAL A 278 17.65 -8.40 -12.52
N TYR A 279 17.96 -9.65 -12.16
CA TYR A 279 18.03 -10.14 -10.78
C TYR A 279 19.01 -9.36 -9.88
N THR A 280 20.03 -8.73 -10.45
CA THR A 280 20.99 -7.88 -9.72
C THR A 280 20.41 -6.53 -9.27
N LYS A 281 19.23 -6.17 -9.78
CA LYS A 281 18.51 -4.92 -9.53
C LYS A 281 17.15 -5.13 -8.87
N GLY A 282 16.73 -6.37 -8.65
CA GLY A 282 15.43 -6.70 -8.07
C GLY A 282 14.26 -6.19 -8.91
N LYS A 283 14.39 -6.20 -10.24
CA LYS A 283 13.33 -5.75 -11.16
C LYS A 283 13.23 -6.65 -12.37
N TYR A 284 12.06 -6.64 -13.00
CA TYR A 284 11.87 -7.17 -14.34
C TYR A 284 12.12 -6.11 -15.41
N GLN A 285 12.40 -6.56 -16.62
CA GLN A 285 12.31 -5.73 -17.82
C GLN A 285 11.38 -6.39 -18.84
N PHE A 286 10.51 -5.58 -19.43
CA PHE A 286 9.54 -5.99 -20.42
C PHE A 286 9.87 -5.35 -21.76
N THR A 287 9.78 -6.15 -22.82
CA THR A 287 10.02 -5.70 -24.18
C THR A 287 8.94 -6.23 -25.11
N THR A 288 8.64 -5.49 -26.18
CA THR A 288 7.66 -5.91 -27.19
C THR A 288 8.32 -6.21 -28.54
N SER A 289 7.75 -7.14 -29.30
CA SER A 289 8.20 -7.51 -30.64
C SER A 289 7.09 -8.11 -31.50
N SER A 290 7.04 -7.73 -32.78
CA SER A 290 6.17 -8.36 -33.78
C SER A 290 6.87 -9.40 -34.65
N ASP A 291 8.19 -9.53 -34.57
CA ASP A 291 8.99 -10.44 -35.43
C ASP A 291 9.84 -11.44 -34.63
N LEU A 292 9.80 -11.36 -33.29
CA LEU A 292 10.60 -12.14 -32.34
C LEU A 292 12.11 -11.91 -32.47
N ARG A 293 12.54 -10.82 -33.11
CA ARG A 293 13.96 -10.51 -33.38
C ARG A 293 14.34 -9.11 -32.92
N SER A 294 13.45 -8.15 -33.15
CA SER A 294 13.61 -6.75 -32.82
C SER A 294 12.74 -6.45 -31.61
N PHE A 295 13.36 -6.01 -30.51
CA PHE A 295 12.69 -5.78 -29.23
C PHE A 295 12.81 -4.32 -28.81
N GLU A 296 11.71 -3.76 -28.29
CA GLU A 296 11.63 -2.40 -27.75
C GLU A 296 11.21 -2.44 -26.29
N VAL A 297 11.85 -1.64 -25.43
CA VAL A 297 11.56 -1.60 -23.99
C VAL A 297 10.23 -0.90 -23.73
N ILE A 298 9.39 -1.51 -22.90
CA ILE A 298 8.05 -1.02 -22.51
C ILE A 298 7.88 -0.90 -20.99
N ASP A 299 8.98 -0.83 -20.23
CA ASP A 299 8.95 -0.78 -18.75
C ASP A 299 8.02 0.31 -18.18
N SER A 300 7.84 1.44 -18.88
CA SER A 300 6.95 2.52 -18.44
C SER A 300 5.45 2.26 -18.66
N GLU A 301 5.12 1.25 -19.47
CA GLU A 301 3.75 0.82 -19.77
C GLU A 301 3.29 -0.32 -18.85
N VAL A 302 4.22 -0.97 -18.16
CA VAL A 302 3.96 -2.13 -17.31
C VAL A 302 3.94 -1.72 -15.84
N SER A 303 2.92 -2.14 -15.11
CA SER A 303 2.83 -1.95 -13.66
C SER A 303 2.57 -3.26 -12.93
N MET A 304 3.18 -3.41 -11.76
CA MET A 304 2.98 -4.54 -10.85
C MET A 304 2.99 -4.03 -9.41
N ASP A 305 2.12 -4.56 -8.57
CA ASP A 305 2.13 -4.35 -7.10
C ASP A 305 3.02 -5.39 -6.36
N PHE A 306 3.73 -6.23 -7.12
CA PHE A 306 4.65 -7.26 -6.65
C PHE A 306 6.00 -7.22 -7.37
N HIS A 307 6.97 -7.95 -6.84
CA HIS A 307 8.32 -8.10 -7.44
C HIS A 307 8.55 -9.57 -7.81
N PRO A 308 8.26 -9.98 -9.05
CA PRO A 308 8.44 -11.36 -9.46
C PRO A 308 9.90 -11.72 -9.70
N ARG A 309 10.15 -13.03 -9.72
CA ARG A 309 11.31 -13.73 -10.26
C ARG A 309 10.82 -14.84 -11.17
N HIS A 310 11.69 -15.23 -12.10
CA HIS A 310 11.47 -16.15 -13.22
C HIS A 310 10.12 -16.89 -13.20
N GLY A 311 9.27 -16.63 -14.19
CA GLY A 311 7.92 -17.16 -14.26
C GLY A 311 7.34 -17.05 -15.68
N THR A 312 6.07 -17.39 -15.84
CA THR A 312 5.40 -17.49 -17.14
C THR A 312 4.05 -16.76 -17.14
N VAL A 313 3.75 -16.07 -18.23
CA VAL A 313 2.45 -15.43 -18.47
C VAL A 313 1.68 -16.24 -19.51
N MET A 314 0.46 -16.65 -19.18
CA MET A 314 -0.41 -17.45 -20.05
C MET A 314 -1.76 -16.76 -20.23
N PRO A 315 -2.30 -16.70 -21.46
CA PRO A 315 -3.64 -16.15 -21.68
C PRO A 315 -4.73 -17.06 -21.08
N ILE A 316 -5.73 -16.43 -20.48
CA ILE A 316 -6.87 -17.09 -19.82
C ILE A 316 -8.20 -16.49 -20.26
N THR A 317 -9.27 -17.27 -20.11
CA THR A 317 -10.65 -16.83 -20.37
C THR A 317 -11.21 -16.02 -19.20
N SER A 318 -12.30 -15.28 -19.41
CA SER A 318 -12.98 -14.56 -18.32
C SER A 318 -13.45 -15.51 -17.22
N GLU A 319 -13.91 -16.72 -17.56
CA GLU A 319 -14.39 -17.69 -16.56
C GLU A 319 -13.26 -18.17 -15.64
N GLU A 320 -12.07 -18.41 -16.19
CA GLU A 320 -10.88 -18.79 -15.43
C GLU A 320 -10.37 -17.65 -14.57
N ARG A 321 -10.31 -16.44 -15.12
CA ARG A 321 -9.98 -15.22 -14.38
C ARG A 321 -10.91 -15.07 -13.18
N ASP A 322 -12.22 -15.13 -13.41
CA ASP A 322 -13.21 -14.99 -12.35
C ASP A 322 -13.14 -16.13 -11.33
N ARG A 323 -12.74 -17.33 -11.74
CA ARG A 323 -12.49 -18.47 -10.83
C ARG A 323 -11.31 -18.21 -9.91
N LEU A 324 -10.21 -17.68 -10.44
CA LEU A 324 -9.03 -17.30 -9.65
C LEU A 324 -9.35 -16.16 -8.70
N LEU A 325 -10.07 -15.12 -9.17
CA LEU A 325 -10.52 -14.02 -8.34
C LEU A 325 -11.45 -14.48 -7.21
N ARG A 326 -12.39 -15.39 -7.46
CA ARG A 326 -13.24 -15.95 -6.38
C ARG A 326 -12.45 -16.66 -5.29
N GLN A 327 -11.31 -17.24 -5.64
CA GLN A 327 -10.48 -17.97 -4.69
C GLN A 327 -9.52 -17.05 -3.93
N TRP A 328 -8.99 -16.01 -4.60
CA TRP A 328 -7.82 -15.25 -4.11
C TRP A 328 -7.86 -13.74 -4.40
N GLY A 329 -8.93 -13.20 -4.99
CA GLY A 329 -9.06 -11.78 -5.29
C GLY A 329 -9.47 -10.95 -4.08
N ASP A 330 -9.02 -9.70 -4.04
CA ASP A 330 -9.46 -8.72 -3.03
C ASP A 330 -10.74 -8.03 -3.49
N PHE A 331 -11.79 -8.16 -2.69
CA PHE A 331 -13.09 -7.52 -2.91
C PHE A 331 -13.46 -6.54 -1.81
N SER A 332 -12.46 -5.99 -1.12
CA SER A 332 -12.63 -4.96 -0.10
C SER A 332 -13.31 -3.73 -0.69
N PRO A 333 -14.48 -3.32 -0.17
CA PRO A 333 -15.22 -2.19 -0.71
C PRO A 333 -14.57 -0.87 -0.27
N VAL A 334 -14.49 0.09 -1.18
CA VAL A 334 -14.00 1.45 -0.90
C VAL A 334 -15.18 2.41 -0.85
N CYS A 335 -15.31 3.14 0.26
CA CYS A 335 -16.37 4.15 0.43
C CYS A 335 -15.95 5.48 -0.19
N GLU A 336 -16.72 6.01 -1.13
CA GLU A 336 -16.43 7.28 -1.81
C GLU A 336 -17.28 8.47 -1.32
N SER A 337 -18.17 8.24 -0.35
CA SER A 337 -19.06 9.26 0.18
C SER A 337 -18.30 10.42 0.86
N GLU A 338 -18.58 11.65 0.46
CA GLU A 338 -18.02 12.87 1.11
C GLU A 338 -18.51 13.08 2.55
N HIS A 339 -19.57 12.37 2.96
CA HIS A 339 -20.13 12.40 4.30
C HIS A 339 -19.37 11.50 5.28
N VAL A 340 -18.50 10.62 4.77
CA VAL A 340 -17.69 9.68 5.54
C VAL A 340 -16.26 10.19 5.65
N ASN A 341 -15.67 10.09 6.83
CA ASN A 341 -14.24 10.30 7.01
C ASN A 341 -13.49 9.04 6.56
N ARG A 342 -13.15 9.00 5.26
CA ARG A 342 -12.61 7.82 4.58
C ARG A 342 -11.34 7.25 5.21
N LEU A 343 -10.47 8.11 5.76
CA LEU A 343 -9.23 7.67 6.43
C LEU A 343 -9.49 6.89 7.72
N ASN A 344 -10.67 7.09 8.32
CA ASN A 344 -11.03 6.52 9.62
C ASN A 344 -12.04 5.37 9.51
N VAL A 345 -12.33 4.85 8.30
CA VAL A 345 -13.18 3.66 8.13
C VAL A 345 -12.54 2.47 8.83
N VAL A 346 -13.32 1.79 9.67
CA VAL A 346 -12.89 0.59 10.38
C VAL A 346 -13.43 -0.63 9.66
N VAL A 347 -12.53 -1.53 9.24
CA VAL A 347 -12.88 -2.80 8.61
C VAL A 347 -12.41 -3.92 9.55
N ASN A 348 -13.28 -4.90 9.79
CA ASN A 348 -12.95 -6.12 10.50
C ASN A 348 -13.08 -7.30 9.54
N ASP A 349 -11.95 -7.76 9.01
CA ASP A 349 -11.90 -8.79 7.97
C ASP A 349 -12.39 -10.16 8.47
N GLU A 350 -12.23 -10.46 9.76
CA GLU A 350 -12.71 -11.71 10.36
C GLU A 350 -14.25 -11.82 10.37
N THR A 351 -14.94 -10.70 10.53
CA THR A 351 -16.41 -10.65 10.66
C THR A 351 -17.12 -10.04 9.46
N GLY A 352 -16.37 -9.41 8.55
CA GLY A 352 -16.91 -8.60 7.47
C GLY A 352 -17.66 -7.34 7.95
N ALA A 353 -17.38 -6.86 9.17
CA ALA A 353 -18.01 -5.65 9.69
C ALA A 353 -17.26 -4.40 9.21
N ILE A 354 -17.99 -3.39 8.73
CA ILE A 354 -17.45 -2.09 8.33
C ILE A 354 -18.16 -1.01 9.12
N GLU A 355 -17.41 -0.18 9.85
CA GLU A 355 -17.95 0.98 10.53
C GLU A 355 -17.50 2.26 9.82
N LEU A 356 -18.48 3.03 9.33
CA LEU A 356 -18.25 4.30 8.63
C LEU A 356 -18.34 5.47 9.62
N PRO A 357 -17.24 6.19 9.90
CA PRO A 357 -17.30 7.42 10.67
C PRO A 357 -17.89 8.54 9.81
N ILE A 358 -19.05 9.05 10.21
CA ILE A 358 -19.76 10.10 9.47
C ILE A 358 -19.57 11.47 10.12
N LYS A 359 -19.60 12.51 9.28
CA LYS A 359 -19.63 13.90 9.72
C LYS A 359 -20.89 14.19 10.57
N PRO A 360 -20.85 15.19 11.46
CA PRO A 360 -22.05 15.67 12.14
C PRO A 360 -23.18 16.04 11.17
N ASP A 361 -24.42 15.90 11.64
CA ASP A 361 -25.64 16.32 10.94
C ASP A 361 -25.98 15.58 9.63
N VAL A 362 -25.24 14.52 9.29
CA VAL A 362 -25.57 13.62 8.18
C VAL A 362 -26.88 12.86 8.49
N ASP A 363 -27.85 12.91 7.56
CA ASP A 363 -29.09 12.16 7.65
C ASP A 363 -28.83 10.66 7.38
N VAL A 364 -28.65 9.91 8.48
CA VAL A 364 -28.39 8.46 8.43
C VAL A 364 -29.55 7.64 7.88
N THR A 365 -30.74 8.21 7.72
CA THR A 365 -31.89 7.49 7.11
C THR A 365 -31.80 7.41 5.59
N ARG A 366 -30.87 8.18 4.99
CA ARG A 366 -30.68 8.30 3.53
C ARG A 366 -29.20 8.47 3.16
N LEU A 367 -28.29 7.87 3.90
CA LEU A 367 -26.86 7.92 3.59
C LEU A 367 -26.55 6.97 2.42
N ASP A 368 -25.85 7.48 1.41
CA ASP A 368 -25.25 6.67 0.36
C ASP A 368 -23.73 6.57 0.60
N PRO A 369 -23.20 5.40 1.00
CA PRO A 369 -21.76 5.20 1.13
C PRO A 369 -21.00 5.24 -0.20
N GLN A 370 -21.69 5.11 -1.34
CA GLN A 370 -21.09 5.12 -2.67
C GLN A 370 -19.95 4.10 -2.80
N PHE A 371 -20.18 2.86 -2.33
CA PHE A 371 -19.16 1.82 -2.39
C PHE A 371 -18.76 1.49 -3.84
N THR A 372 -17.45 1.40 -4.06
CA THR A 372 -16.81 0.81 -5.23
C THR A 372 -16.04 -0.43 -4.82
N VAL A 373 -15.73 -1.31 -5.79
CA VAL A 373 -14.98 -2.54 -5.57
C VAL A 373 -14.18 -2.86 -6.84
N ALA A 374 -13.06 -3.57 -6.69
CA ALA A 374 -12.17 -3.94 -7.78
C ALA A 374 -12.75 -5.00 -8.74
N HIS A 375 -12.00 -5.28 -9.82
CA HIS A 375 -12.23 -6.39 -10.75
C HIS A 375 -13.62 -6.40 -11.44
N ASP A 376 -14.15 -5.22 -11.76
CA ASP A 376 -15.50 -5.04 -12.34
C ASP A 376 -16.64 -5.66 -11.51
N ALA A 377 -16.39 -5.96 -10.23
CA ALA A 377 -17.41 -6.50 -9.35
C ALA A 377 -18.48 -5.46 -9.01
N ASP A 378 -19.67 -5.94 -8.66
CA ASP A 378 -20.79 -5.11 -8.29
C ASP A 378 -21.13 -5.25 -6.81
N VAL A 379 -21.19 -4.13 -6.10
CA VAL A 379 -21.60 -4.07 -4.69
C VAL A 379 -23.04 -3.60 -4.57
N ARG A 380 -23.87 -4.35 -3.82
CA ARG A 380 -25.31 -4.08 -3.63
C ARG A 380 -25.67 -4.11 -2.14
N PRO A 381 -26.65 -3.34 -1.66
CA PRO A 381 -27.50 -2.42 -2.41
C PRO A 381 -26.75 -1.19 -2.93
N LYS A 382 -27.34 -0.50 -3.91
CA LYS A 382 -26.84 0.79 -4.45
C LYS A 382 -27.72 1.93 -3.94
N GLY A 383 -27.15 3.12 -3.86
CA GLY A 383 -27.88 4.34 -3.51
C GLY A 383 -28.16 4.46 -2.01
N PRO A 384 -28.93 5.49 -1.62
CA PRO A 384 -29.23 5.81 -0.22
C PRO A 384 -29.83 4.63 0.56
N GLN A 385 -29.26 4.34 1.73
CA GLN A 385 -29.74 3.35 2.70
C GLN A 385 -30.09 3.99 4.04
N ASP A 386 -30.90 3.29 4.83
CA ASP A 386 -31.28 3.68 6.20
C ASP A 386 -30.44 2.92 7.24
N PHE A 387 -29.51 3.64 7.86
CA PHE A 387 -28.66 3.12 8.94
C PHE A 387 -29.22 3.40 10.34
N SER A 388 -30.38 4.06 10.46
CA SER A 388 -30.96 4.44 11.77
C SER A 388 -31.46 3.24 12.58
N THR A 389 -31.71 2.11 11.92
CA THR A 389 -32.21 0.87 12.55
C THR A 389 -31.13 -0.18 12.83
N GLY A 390 -29.88 0.09 12.46
CA GLY A 390 -28.74 -0.83 12.64
C GLY A 390 -27.90 -0.99 11.38
N PRO A 391 -26.95 -1.95 11.38
CA PRO A 391 -26.11 -2.20 10.22
C PRO A 391 -26.90 -2.63 8.98
N VAL A 392 -26.42 -2.23 7.81
CA VAL A 392 -26.97 -2.61 6.50
C VAL A 392 -26.03 -3.62 5.85
N GLU A 393 -26.57 -4.75 5.42
CA GLU A 393 -25.80 -5.76 4.71
C GLU A 393 -25.57 -5.33 3.26
N TYR A 394 -24.32 -5.44 2.81
CA TYR A 394 -23.92 -5.27 1.43
C TYR A 394 -23.28 -6.56 0.92
N THR A 395 -23.48 -6.86 -0.35
CA THR A 395 -22.99 -8.06 -1.02
C THR A 395 -22.20 -7.66 -2.25
N VAL A 396 -21.00 -8.23 -2.41
CA VAL A 396 -20.20 -8.13 -3.63
C VAL A 396 -20.50 -9.30 -4.55
N TRP A 397 -20.68 -9.00 -5.83
CA TRP A 397 -20.98 -9.93 -6.89
C TRP A 397 -19.93 -9.82 -7.99
N LEU A 398 -19.31 -10.95 -8.34
CA LEU A 398 -18.52 -11.05 -9.56
C LEU A 398 -19.38 -11.76 -10.61
N GLY A 399 -19.82 -11.02 -11.61
CA GLY A 399 -20.86 -11.47 -12.54
C GLY A 399 -22.17 -11.82 -11.80
N ASN A 400 -22.56 -13.10 -11.83
CA ASN A 400 -23.77 -13.59 -11.17
C ASN A 400 -23.49 -14.32 -9.85
N GLU A 401 -22.23 -14.42 -9.44
CA GLU A 401 -21.84 -15.14 -8.24
C GLU A 401 -21.50 -14.19 -7.10
N ARG A 402 -21.99 -14.51 -5.92
CA ARG A 402 -21.67 -13.76 -4.70
C ARG A 402 -20.27 -14.16 -4.23
N VAL A 403 -19.39 -13.16 -4.05
CA VAL A 403 -18.01 -13.38 -3.61
C VAL A 403 -17.78 -12.99 -2.16
N SER A 404 -18.43 -11.92 -1.68
CA SER A 404 -18.33 -11.51 -0.28
C SER A 404 -19.60 -10.82 0.21
N THR A 405 -19.73 -10.68 1.52
CA THR A 405 -20.82 -9.95 2.17
C THR A 405 -20.26 -9.24 3.38
N PHE A 406 -20.68 -8.01 3.60
CA PHE A 406 -20.20 -7.17 4.69
C PHE A 406 -21.36 -6.41 5.34
N ASN A 407 -21.28 -6.21 6.65
CA ASN A 407 -22.29 -5.49 7.43
C ASN A 407 -21.77 -4.09 7.77
N VAL A 408 -22.45 -3.08 7.26
CA VAL A 408 -22.03 -1.69 7.35
C VAL A 408 -22.81 -0.96 8.42
N SER A 409 -22.14 -0.46 9.46
CA SER A 409 -22.69 0.47 10.44
C SER A 409 -22.15 1.88 10.21
N VAL A 410 -22.78 2.86 10.86
CA VAL A 410 -22.31 4.24 10.89
C VAL A 410 -22.10 4.69 12.33
N VAL A 411 -21.09 5.53 12.54
CA VAL A 411 -20.81 6.16 13.84
C VAL A 411 -20.57 7.65 13.64
N VAL A 412 -21.18 8.50 14.48
CA VAL A 412 -20.91 9.94 14.43
C VAL A 412 -19.64 10.23 15.23
N ASN A 413 -18.57 10.59 14.52
CA ASN A 413 -17.30 11.00 15.10
C ASN A 413 -17.03 12.47 14.78
N ARG A 414 -16.45 13.19 15.75
CA ARG A 414 -16.00 14.59 15.57
C ARG A 414 -14.50 14.76 15.75
N ASN A 415 -13.81 13.67 16.11
CA ASN A 415 -12.38 13.54 16.00
C ASN A 415 -12.05 12.53 14.89
N PRO A 416 -11.06 12.80 14.02
CA PRO A 416 -10.31 14.05 13.96
C PRO A 416 -11.19 15.25 13.56
N VAL A 417 -10.84 16.45 14.03
CA VAL A 417 -11.65 17.68 13.86
C VAL A 417 -11.57 18.25 12.44
N ILE A 418 -10.49 17.94 11.74
CA ILE A 418 -10.25 18.29 10.35
C ILE A 418 -9.85 17.01 9.59
N PRO A 419 -10.27 16.84 8.33
CA PRO A 419 -9.92 15.67 7.56
C PRO A 419 -8.47 15.73 7.06
N GLY A 420 -7.84 14.57 6.86
CA GLY A 420 -6.48 14.47 6.32
C GLY A 420 -5.39 14.36 7.40
N TYR A 421 -4.14 14.39 6.96
CA TYR A 421 -2.98 14.26 7.84
C TYR A 421 -2.50 15.63 8.29
N PHE A 422 -2.66 15.92 9.57
CA PHE A 422 -2.30 17.17 10.21
C PHE A 422 -1.78 16.91 11.61
N ALA A 423 -0.82 17.72 12.04
CA ALA A 423 -0.17 17.55 13.32
C ALA A 423 0.13 18.88 14.00
N ASP A 424 0.76 18.79 15.18
CA ASP A 424 1.30 19.91 15.93
C ASP A 424 0.37 21.15 15.99
N PRO A 425 -0.88 20.99 16.44
CA PRO A 425 -1.89 22.03 16.28
C PRO A 425 -1.74 23.16 17.30
N ASP A 426 -1.74 24.40 16.82
CA ASP A 426 -2.03 25.58 17.63
C ASP A 426 -3.41 26.16 17.35
N ILE A 427 -4.04 26.81 18.35
CA ILE A 427 -5.41 27.31 18.25
C ILE A 427 -5.56 28.72 18.85
N LEU A 428 -6.27 29.57 18.13
CA LEU A 428 -6.53 30.97 18.50
C LEU A 428 -8.01 31.28 18.39
N TYR A 429 -8.56 32.05 19.32
CA TYR A 429 -9.82 32.76 19.10
C TYR A 429 -9.52 34.18 18.61
N SER A 430 -9.93 34.51 17.39
CA SER A 430 -9.78 35.86 16.83
C SER A 430 -10.86 36.77 17.40
N HIS A 431 -10.49 37.76 18.23
CA HIS A 431 -11.45 38.77 18.68
C HIS A 431 -11.83 39.72 17.55
N GLN A 432 -10.99 39.86 16.51
CA GLN A 432 -11.34 40.60 15.30
C GLN A 432 -12.56 40.02 14.59
N LEU A 433 -12.65 38.69 14.48
CA LEU A 433 -13.65 38.00 13.66
C LEU A 433 -14.70 37.23 14.46
N GLY A 434 -14.49 37.04 15.77
CA GLY A 434 -15.38 36.27 16.63
C GLY A 434 -15.43 34.78 16.28
N LYS A 435 -14.30 34.20 15.84
CA LYS A 435 -14.20 32.78 15.48
C LYS A 435 -12.84 32.17 15.85
N PHE A 436 -12.83 30.85 16.00
CA PHE A 436 -11.63 30.05 16.26
C PHE A 436 -10.85 29.82 14.96
N PHE A 437 -9.53 29.72 15.08
CA PHE A 437 -8.60 29.35 14.02
C PHE A 437 -7.62 28.29 14.51
N LEU A 438 -7.38 27.29 13.69
CA LEU A 438 -6.49 26.16 13.95
C LEU A 438 -5.33 26.19 12.94
N TYR A 439 -4.12 26.05 13.45
CA TYR A 439 -2.88 26.13 12.69
C TYR A 439 -2.05 24.86 12.94
N PRO A 440 -2.18 23.84 12.11
CA PRO A 440 -1.38 22.62 12.22
C PRO A 440 -0.13 22.65 11.31
N THR A 441 0.80 21.74 11.59
CA THR A 441 1.73 21.20 10.59
C THR A 441 0.95 20.42 9.52
N SER A 442 1.26 20.65 8.24
CA SER A 442 0.81 19.77 7.15
C SER A 442 1.59 18.45 7.20
N ASP A 443 0.93 17.35 7.56
CA ASP A 443 1.54 16.02 7.79
C ASP A 443 1.25 15.09 6.59
N GLY A 444 1.64 13.81 6.65
CA GLY A 444 1.47 12.85 5.55
C GLY A 444 2.64 12.82 4.55
N PHE A 445 3.76 13.46 4.89
CA PHE A 445 4.96 13.49 4.07
C PHE A 445 6.10 12.74 4.76
N ASP A 446 6.78 11.85 4.02
CA ASP A 446 7.91 11.09 4.54
C ASP A 446 8.95 12.00 5.19
N GLY A 447 9.32 11.69 6.44
CA GLY A 447 10.29 12.45 7.21
C GLY A 447 9.86 13.86 7.58
N TRP A 448 8.55 14.13 7.64
CA TRP A 448 7.97 15.46 7.88
C TRP A 448 8.44 16.49 6.83
N SER A 449 8.54 16.09 5.57
CA SER A 449 9.11 16.92 4.51
C SER A 449 8.19 18.04 3.98
N GLY A 450 7.01 18.23 4.59
CA GLY A 450 6.07 19.31 4.24
C GLY A 450 6.71 20.70 4.25
N THR A 451 6.25 21.58 3.35
CA THR A 451 6.85 22.90 3.09
C THR A 451 5.88 24.07 3.25
N TYR A 452 4.64 23.82 3.66
CA TYR A 452 3.61 24.85 3.74
C TYR A 452 2.68 24.63 4.94
N PHE A 453 2.03 25.71 5.36
CA PHE A 453 1.04 25.70 6.43
C PHE A 453 -0.34 26.07 5.89
N ASN A 454 -1.34 25.27 6.23
CA ASN A 454 -2.75 25.60 6.04
C ASN A 454 -3.37 26.11 7.35
N THR A 455 -4.48 26.82 7.28
CA THR A 455 -5.29 27.13 8.47
C THR A 455 -6.75 26.78 8.26
N PHE A 456 -7.44 26.52 9.38
CA PHE A 456 -8.85 26.18 9.41
C PHE A 456 -9.56 27.11 10.39
N SER A 457 -10.80 27.50 10.10
CA SER A 457 -11.59 28.33 11.01
C SER A 457 -12.90 27.66 11.42
N SER A 458 -13.38 27.97 12.63
CA SER A 458 -14.65 27.45 13.14
C SER A 458 -15.34 28.48 14.03
N THR A 459 -16.66 28.55 13.97
CA THR A 459 -17.44 29.37 14.92
C THR A 459 -17.79 28.62 16.21
N ASN A 460 -17.61 27.30 16.26
CA ASN A 460 -18.14 26.45 17.33
C ASN A 460 -17.25 25.24 17.70
N LEU A 461 -15.99 25.19 17.24
CA LEU A 461 -15.01 24.10 17.46
C LEU A 461 -15.36 22.73 16.83
N VAL A 462 -16.45 22.65 16.08
CA VAL A 462 -16.90 21.39 15.45
C VAL A 462 -16.95 21.54 13.93
N ASP A 463 -17.54 22.63 13.44
CA ASP A 463 -17.67 22.89 12.02
C ASP A 463 -16.47 23.71 11.54
N TRP A 464 -15.54 23.06 10.86
CA TRP A 464 -14.29 23.66 10.38
C TRP A 464 -14.35 23.96 8.88
N VAL A 465 -13.89 25.15 8.52
CA VAL A 465 -13.72 25.64 7.16
C VAL A 465 -12.22 25.66 6.87
N ASP A 466 -11.80 25.00 5.79
CA ASP A 466 -10.44 25.14 5.26
C ASP A 466 -10.27 26.53 4.63
N GLU A 467 -9.37 27.33 5.20
CA GLU A 467 -9.05 28.69 4.73
C GLU A 467 -7.85 28.69 3.75
N GLY A 468 -7.28 27.52 3.46
CA GLY A 468 -6.18 27.33 2.53
C GLY A 468 -4.79 27.58 3.11
N CYS A 469 -3.80 27.62 2.21
CA CYS A 469 -2.40 27.83 2.53
C CYS A 469 -2.14 29.29 2.92
N ILE A 470 -1.51 29.49 4.08
CA ILE A 470 -1.23 30.81 4.65
C ILE A 470 0.25 31.21 4.55
N LEU A 471 1.15 30.23 4.37
CA LEU A 471 2.59 30.43 4.23
C LEU A 471 3.23 29.20 3.56
N ASP A 472 3.96 29.38 2.47
CA ASP A 472 4.72 28.35 1.76
C ASP A 472 6.21 28.69 1.80
N LEU A 473 7.02 27.87 2.46
CA LEU A 473 8.46 28.10 2.64
C LEU A 473 9.20 28.26 1.31
N THR A 474 8.75 27.58 0.24
CA THR A 474 9.42 27.63 -1.06
C THR A 474 9.17 28.92 -1.83
N LYS A 475 8.19 29.72 -1.40
CA LYS A 475 7.74 30.94 -2.07
C LYS A 475 7.91 32.18 -1.21
N ASP A 476 7.56 32.07 0.07
CA ASP A 476 7.34 33.21 0.95
C ASP A 476 8.48 33.42 1.96
N VAL A 477 9.40 32.45 2.10
CA VAL A 477 10.49 32.47 3.08
C VAL A 477 11.85 32.36 2.38
N GLU A 478 12.66 33.41 2.43
CA GLU A 478 13.95 33.45 1.70
C GLU A 478 15.07 32.60 2.35
N TRP A 479 14.95 32.26 3.63
CA TRP A 479 16.03 31.67 4.42
C TRP A 479 15.87 30.16 4.71
N ALA A 480 14.74 29.56 4.34
CA ALA A 480 14.46 28.13 4.47
C ALA A 480 13.37 27.66 3.49
N ASP A 481 13.51 26.45 2.96
CA ASP A 481 12.68 25.89 1.89
C ASP A 481 12.08 24.51 2.22
N ARG A 482 12.22 24.05 3.48
CA ARG A 482 11.82 22.71 3.92
C ARG A 482 11.39 22.68 5.38
N HIS A 483 10.66 21.64 5.75
CA HIS A 483 10.34 21.30 7.14
C HIS A 483 9.52 22.39 7.83
N ALA A 484 8.35 22.70 7.28
CA ALA A 484 7.36 23.61 7.83
C ALA A 484 6.63 22.95 9.02
N TRP A 485 7.09 23.18 10.25
CA TRP A 485 6.60 22.46 11.44
C TRP A 485 6.10 23.36 12.55
N ALA A 486 5.19 22.80 13.35
CA ALA A 486 4.79 23.21 14.70
C ALA A 486 4.68 24.72 14.86
N PRO A 487 3.65 25.34 14.29
CA PRO A 487 3.45 26.77 14.43
C PRO A 487 2.84 27.13 15.79
N CYS A 488 2.93 28.40 16.15
CA CYS A 488 2.08 29.03 17.15
C CYS A 488 1.72 30.46 16.74
N ILE A 489 0.66 31.01 17.30
CA ILE A 489 0.15 32.33 16.91
C ILE A 489 -0.32 33.17 18.10
N ILE A 490 -0.18 34.48 17.99
CA ILE A 490 -0.80 35.44 18.91
C ILE A 490 -1.47 36.59 18.16
N GLU A 491 -2.66 36.97 18.65
CA GLU A 491 -3.37 38.18 18.23
C GLU A 491 -2.98 39.37 19.12
N LYS A 492 -2.67 40.51 18.51
CA LYS A 492 -2.39 41.77 19.22
C LYS A 492 -3.31 42.86 18.69
N LYS A 493 -3.90 43.63 19.61
CA LYS A 493 -4.66 44.84 19.29
C LYS A 493 -3.74 46.05 19.46
N GLU A 494 -3.46 46.71 18.36
CA GLU A 494 -2.56 47.87 18.29
C GLU A 494 -3.32 49.10 17.75
N ASP A 495 -2.67 50.26 17.74
CA ASP A 495 -3.28 51.54 17.28
C ASP A 495 -3.76 51.49 15.82
N GLY A 496 -3.24 50.55 15.02
CA GLY A 496 -3.61 50.31 13.62
C GLY A 496 -4.67 49.22 13.39
N GLY A 497 -5.15 48.57 14.46
CA GLY A 497 -6.07 47.43 14.37
C GLY A 497 -5.48 46.14 14.94
N TYR A 498 -6.00 45.01 14.48
CA TYR A 498 -5.50 43.69 14.89
C TYR A 498 -4.30 43.30 14.02
N GLN A 499 -3.24 42.82 14.67
CA GLN A 499 -2.10 42.15 14.04
C GLN A 499 -1.98 40.72 14.56
N TYR A 500 -1.50 39.83 13.70
CA TYR A 500 -1.26 38.43 13.99
C TYR A 500 0.21 38.12 13.77
N TYR A 501 0.85 37.56 14.79
CA TYR A 501 2.24 37.13 14.75
C TYR A 501 2.28 35.61 14.77
N TYR A 502 2.69 35.02 13.64
CA TYR A 502 2.71 33.60 13.39
C TYR A 502 4.15 33.09 13.42
N TYR A 503 4.49 32.35 14.47
CA TYR A 503 5.80 31.75 14.65
C TYR A 503 5.76 30.32 14.14
N PHE A 504 6.84 29.88 13.51
CA PHE A 504 6.88 28.56 12.88
C PHE A 504 8.30 28.02 12.86
N THR A 505 8.42 26.71 12.78
CA THR A 505 9.70 26.05 12.52
C THR A 505 9.90 25.88 11.01
N ALA A 506 11.08 26.23 10.51
CA ALA A 506 11.53 25.93 9.15
C ALA A 506 13.02 25.55 9.16
N ALA A 507 13.37 24.43 8.52
CA ALA A 507 14.74 23.90 8.53
C ALA A 507 15.40 23.88 9.94
N GLN A 508 14.63 23.49 10.96
CA GLN A 508 15.05 23.43 12.37
C GLN A 508 15.52 24.77 12.96
N LYS A 509 14.90 25.86 12.53
CA LYS A 509 15.02 27.21 13.08
C LYS A 509 13.62 27.80 13.25
N ILE A 510 13.47 28.81 14.08
CA ILE A 510 12.18 29.46 14.31
C ILE A 510 12.13 30.78 13.55
N GLY A 511 11.10 30.93 12.71
CA GLY A 511 10.72 32.15 12.01
C GLY A 511 9.53 32.85 12.66
N VAL A 512 9.21 34.03 12.14
CA VAL A 512 7.97 34.76 12.45
C VAL A 512 7.49 35.49 11.21
N ALA A 513 6.20 35.36 10.92
CA ALA A 513 5.51 36.07 9.86
C ALA A 513 4.34 36.88 10.43
N VAL A 514 3.99 37.99 9.78
CA VAL A 514 3.01 38.96 10.28
C VAL A 514 1.86 39.13 9.30
N ALA A 515 0.64 39.23 9.80
CA ALA A 515 -0.56 39.51 9.02
C ALA A 515 -1.54 40.44 9.75
N SER A 516 -2.44 41.10 9.00
CA SER A 516 -3.56 41.86 9.54
C SER A 516 -4.89 41.06 9.60
N HIS A 517 -4.81 39.77 9.27
CA HIS A 517 -5.94 38.85 9.24
C HIS A 517 -5.43 37.45 9.64
N PRO A 518 -6.19 36.68 10.43
CA PRO A 518 -5.74 35.38 10.96
C PRO A 518 -5.49 34.32 9.88
N SER A 519 -6.15 34.40 8.72
CA SER A 519 -5.86 33.55 7.54
C SER A 519 -4.87 34.17 6.54
N GLY A 520 -4.10 35.19 6.97
CA GLY A 520 -3.11 35.84 6.12
C GLY A 520 -3.69 36.82 5.09
N PRO A 521 -2.91 37.19 4.06
CA PRO A 521 -1.57 36.66 3.75
C PRO A 521 -0.55 37.02 4.84
N PHE A 522 0.30 36.06 5.20
CA PHE A 522 1.41 36.29 6.13
C PHE A 522 2.67 36.73 5.37
N VAL A 523 3.41 37.66 5.95
CA VAL A 523 4.69 38.14 5.41
C VAL A 523 5.80 37.78 6.39
N ASP A 524 6.74 36.94 5.95
CA ASP A 524 7.92 36.56 6.75
C ASP A 524 8.77 37.78 7.13
N SER A 525 9.34 37.76 8.33
CA SER A 525 10.25 38.80 8.82
C SER A 525 11.62 38.84 8.09
N GLY A 526 11.87 37.89 7.19
CA GLY A 526 13.03 37.83 6.30
C GLY A 526 14.26 37.13 6.88
N ARG A 527 14.20 36.63 8.12
CA ARG A 527 15.30 35.91 8.79
C ARG A 527 14.77 35.02 9.92
N PRO A 528 15.49 33.95 10.29
CA PRO A 528 15.14 33.21 11.49
C PRO A 528 15.28 34.11 12.73
N LEU A 529 14.28 34.03 13.61
CA LEU A 529 14.27 34.65 14.93
C LEU A 529 15.20 33.86 15.89
N ILE A 530 15.11 32.53 15.85
CA ILE A 530 15.96 31.62 16.62
C ILE A 530 16.65 30.63 15.67
N ASP A 531 17.97 30.73 15.58
CA ASP A 531 18.86 29.81 14.85
C ASP A 531 20.06 29.36 15.69
N PHE A 532 19.95 29.51 17.00
CA PHE A 532 21.02 29.31 17.97
C PHE A 532 20.52 28.62 19.24
N LYS A 533 21.40 27.86 19.88
CA LYS A 533 21.15 27.24 21.19
C LYS A 533 21.38 28.22 22.34
N PRO A 534 20.61 28.16 23.43
CA PRO A 534 20.93 28.85 24.66
C PRO A 534 22.32 28.46 25.20
N SER A 535 22.97 29.39 25.91
CA SER A 535 24.28 29.13 26.52
C SER A 535 24.23 27.91 27.44
N GLY A 536 25.14 26.96 27.23
CA GLY A 536 25.23 25.71 28.01
C GLY A 536 24.44 24.53 27.42
N ILE A 537 23.63 24.75 26.39
CA ILE A 537 22.91 23.69 25.67
C ILE A 537 23.73 23.23 24.45
N ASN A 538 24.03 21.94 24.38
CA ASN A 538 24.85 21.33 23.33
C ASN A 538 24.17 20.17 22.58
N ARG A 539 22.93 19.86 22.93
CA ARG A 539 22.07 18.83 22.33
C ARG A 539 20.66 19.40 22.14
N GLY A 540 19.82 18.70 21.37
CA GLY A 540 18.46 19.17 21.07
C GLY A 540 18.37 20.06 19.83
N GLN A 541 17.16 20.59 19.57
CA GLN A 541 16.84 21.36 18.36
C GLN A 541 16.04 22.63 18.69
N GLU A 542 16.16 23.63 17.81
CA GLU A 542 15.47 24.93 17.88
C GLU A 542 14.13 24.84 17.13
N ILE A 543 13.18 24.11 17.71
CA ILE A 543 11.86 23.83 17.13
C ILE A 543 10.74 24.04 18.16
N ASP A 544 9.50 23.87 17.73
CA ASP A 544 8.28 23.91 18.55
C ASP A 544 8.16 25.22 19.35
N PRO A 545 8.11 26.38 18.67
CA PRO A 545 7.85 27.65 19.34
C PRO A 545 6.47 27.65 19.99
N ASP A 546 6.36 28.32 21.14
CA ASP A 546 5.08 28.74 21.73
C ASP A 546 5.16 30.20 22.17
N VAL A 547 4.08 30.95 21.96
CA VAL A 547 4.01 32.39 22.24
C VAL A 547 2.93 32.70 23.26
N PHE A 548 3.28 33.47 24.28
CA PHE A 548 2.39 33.75 25.40
C PHE A 548 2.44 35.21 25.81
N HIS A 549 1.26 35.80 26.00
CA HIS A 549 1.10 37.10 26.63
C HIS A 549 0.85 36.94 28.12
N ASP A 550 1.69 37.52 28.97
CA ASP A 550 1.47 37.56 30.41
C ASP A 550 0.49 38.71 30.76
N PRO A 551 -0.76 38.42 31.16
CA PRO A 551 -1.73 39.46 31.48
C PRO A 551 -1.40 40.23 32.77
N LEU A 552 -0.46 39.75 33.60
CA LEU A 552 -0.06 40.43 34.83
C LEU A 552 1.01 41.50 34.57
N SER A 553 2.04 41.17 33.78
CA SER A 553 3.13 42.09 33.48
C SER A 553 2.94 42.89 32.18
N GLY A 554 2.06 42.41 31.29
CA GLY A 554 1.87 42.96 29.94
C GLY A 554 2.99 42.59 28.96
N LYS A 555 3.91 41.72 29.34
CA LYS A 555 5.03 41.26 28.50
C LYS A 555 4.65 40.04 27.68
N ASP A 556 5.28 39.90 26.53
CA ASP A 556 5.16 38.74 25.66
C ASP A 556 6.42 37.85 25.76
N TYR A 557 6.22 36.54 25.72
CA TYR A 557 7.27 35.54 25.88
C TYR A 557 7.24 34.56 24.71
N LEU A 558 8.42 34.14 24.27
CA LEU A 558 8.60 33.04 23.33
C LEU A 558 9.30 31.87 24.03
N TYR A 559 8.71 30.69 23.93
CA TYR A 559 9.24 29.41 24.41
C TYR A 559 9.65 28.56 23.22
N TRP A 560 10.65 27.70 23.39
CA TRP A 560 11.03 26.72 22.35
C TRP A 560 11.89 25.59 22.87
N GLY A 561 11.97 24.52 22.08
CA GLY A 561 13.05 23.55 22.12
C GLY A 561 12.59 22.09 22.12
N ASN A 562 13.42 21.24 21.50
CA ASN A 562 13.37 19.79 21.64
C ASN A 562 14.60 19.30 22.43
N GLY A 563 14.38 18.52 23.48
CA GLY A 563 15.38 18.03 24.42
C GLY A 563 15.79 19.05 25.50
N TYR A 564 15.35 20.30 25.37
CA TYR A 564 15.46 21.37 26.36
C TYR A 564 14.28 22.33 26.19
N LEU A 565 13.94 23.07 27.25
CA LEU A 565 12.98 24.18 27.16
C LEU A 565 13.68 25.50 27.44
N ALA A 566 13.61 26.43 26.50
CA ALA A 566 14.07 27.80 26.65
C ALA A 566 12.90 28.79 26.66
N VAL A 567 13.14 29.96 27.24
CA VAL A 567 12.22 31.11 27.22
C VAL A 567 13.00 32.41 27.08
N ALA A 568 12.43 33.37 26.36
CA ALA A 568 12.89 34.76 26.29
C ALA A 568 11.70 35.73 26.25
N GLU A 569 11.90 36.95 26.73
CA GLU A 569 10.97 38.05 26.48
C GLU A 569 11.06 38.47 25.00
N LEU A 570 9.91 38.70 24.37
CA LEU A 570 9.81 39.37 23.08
C LEU A 570 9.95 40.89 23.28
N ASN A 571 10.59 41.57 22.32
CA ASN A 571 10.55 43.02 22.25
C ASN A 571 9.17 43.48 21.76
N GLU A 572 8.88 44.78 21.90
CA GLU A 572 7.60 45.39 21.51
C GLU A 572 7.24 45.16 20.02
N ASP A 573 8.22 44.91 19.16
CA ASP A 573 8.01 44.65 17.73
C ASP A 573 7.50 43.23 17.42
N MET A 574 7.49 42.32 18.40
CA MET A 574 7.09 40.91 18.29
C MET A 574 7.83 40.10 17.21
N ILE A 575 8.87 40.68 16.60
CA ILE A 575 9.72 40.04 15.58
C ILE A 575 11.20 40.02 16.00
N SER A 576 11.45 40.30 17.28
CA SER A 576 12.75 40.20 17.92
C SER A 576 12.61 39.84 19.41
N ILE A 577 13.63 39.21 19.98
CA ILE A 577 13.68 38.85 21.41
C ILE A 577 14.73 39.67 22.16
N ASP A 578 14.52 39.90 23.46
CA ASP A 578 15.57 40.36 24.35
C ASP A 578 16.48 39.19 24.74
N ARG A 579 17.61 39.07 24.03
CA ARG A 579 18.59 38.00 24.25
C ARG A 579 19.17 37.97 25.67
N SER A 580 19.11 39.07 26.42
CA SER A 580 19.59 39.12 27.81
C SER A 580 18.67 38.39 28.79
N THR A 581 17.42 38.11 28.39
CA THR A 581 16.42 37.43 29.21
C THR A 581 16.40 35.91 29.04
N ILE A 582 17.11 35.40 28.01
CA ILE A 582 17.15 33.98 27.66
C ILE A 582 17.54 33.15 28.87
N ARG A 583 16.72 32.13 29.16
CA ARG A 583 17.02 31.13 30.17
C ARG A 583 16.42 29.78 29.80
N THR A 584 16.97 28.73 30.39
CA THR A 584 16.48 27.35 30.26
C THR A 584 15.63 26.99 31.47
N ILE A 585 14.43 26.47 31.23
CA ILE A 585 13.46 26.07 32.26
C ILE A 585 12.94 24.65 32.05
N THR A 586 13.78 23.76 31.49
CA THR A 586 13.44 22.34 31.24
C THR A 586 12.86 21.68 32.51
N PRO A 587 11.62 21.15 32.48
CA PRO A 587 10.94 20.64 33.67
C PRO A 587 11.68 19.48 34.34
N ASP A 588 11.82 18.36 33.63
CA ASP A 588 12.50 17.15 34.11
C ASP A 588 12.92 16.25 32.92
N GLY A 589 13.36 15.02 33.21
CA GLY A 589 13.80 14.05 32.20
C GLY A 589 12.71 13.51 31.27
N THR A 590 11.45 13.86 31.48
CA THR A 590 10.34 13.48 30.59
C THR A 590 10.16 14.46 29.44
N PHE A 591 10.76 15.66 29.50
CA PHE A 591 10.63 16.67 28.46
C PHE A 591 11.20 16.18 27.12
N ARG A 592 10.35 16.09 26.09
CA ARG A 592 10.80 15.94 24.70
C ARG A 592 10.71 17.26 23.95
N GLU A 593 9.51 17.79 23.74
CA GLU A 593 9.21 18.88 22.79
C GLU A 593 7.75 19.37 22.98
N GLY A 594 7.23 20.20 22.06
CA GLY A 594 5.82 20.61 22.00
C GLY A 594 5.34 21.32 23.26
N VAL A 595 6.05 22.38 23.66
CA VAL A 595 5.67 23.17 24.84
C VAL A 595 4.41 23.99 24.54
N HIS A 596 3.53 24.14 25.53
CA HIS A 596 2.39 25.06 25.46
C HIS A 596 2.14 25.74 26.82
N VAL A 597 1.95 27.05 26.82
CA VAL A 597 1.83 27.87 28.03
C VAL A 597 0.51 28.63 28.05
N PHE A 598 -0.23 28.49 29.14
CA PHE A 598 -1.42 29.30 29.40
C PHE A 598 -1.53 29.69 30.87
N VAL A 599 -2.37 30.67 31.15
CA VAL A 599 -2.65 31.14 32.53
C VAL A 599 -4.12 30.99 32.86
N ARG A 600 -4.40 30.45 34.05
CA ARG A 600 -5.76 30.37 34.60
C ARG A 600 -5.74 30.73 36.08
N ASN A 601 -6.58 31.67 36.50
CA ASN A 601 -6.69 32.12 37.90
C ASN A 601 -5.34 32.45 38.54
N GLY A 602 -4.46 33.14 37.80
CA GLY A 602 -3.13 33.56 38.25
C GLY A 602 -2.10 32.44 38.43
N THR A 603 -2.38 31.24 37.94
CA THR A 603 -1.42 30.13 37.85
C THR A 603 -1.04 29.88 36.40
N TYR A 604 0.25 29.81 36.12
CA TYR A 604 0.80 29.50 34.80
C TYR A 604 0.93 27.99 34.67
N TYR A 605 0.49 27.43 33.56
CA TYR A 605 0.56 26.02 33.23
C TYR A 605 1.50 25.84 32.05
N PHE A 606 2.44 24.91 32.19
CA PHE A 606 3.41 24.56 31.16
C PHE A 606 3.16 23.12 30.77
N LEU A 607 2.64 22.90 29.57
CA LEU A 607 2.41 21.58 29.00
C LEU A 607 3.60 21.21 28.12
N TRP A 608 3.92 19.93 28.01
CA TRP A 608 4.93 19.42 27.09
C TRP A 608 4.64 17.97 26.71
N SER A 609 5.25 17.52 25.61
CA SER A 609 5.18 16.14 25.17
C SER A 609 6.32 15.30 25.72
N GLU A 610 5.99 14.08 26.16
CA GLU A 610 6.93 13.01 26.51
C GLU A 610 6.95 11.95 25.40
N ASN A 611 8.12 11.33 25.19
CA ASN A 611 8.42 10.35 24.14
C ASN A 611 8.53 10.95 22.73
N ASP A 612 8.77 10.11 21.72
CA ASP A 612 8.92 10.51 20.31
C ASP A 612 7.55 10.46 19.63
N THR A 613 7.24 11.37 18.71
CA THR A 613 5.93 11.35 18.02
C THR A 613 5.66 10.06 17.24
N ARG A 614 6.68 9.26 16.90
CA ARG A 614 6.53 7.91 16.28
C ARG A 614 6.31 6.79 17.31
N ASP A 615 6.26 7.11 18.60
CA ASP A 615 5.98 6.18 19.68
C ASP A 615 4.49 6.21 20.02
N ALA A 616 3.84 5.05 20.10
CA ALA A 616 2.45 4.93 20.51
C ALA A 616 2.20 5.48 21.94
N ASP A 617 3.25 5.61 22.76
CA ASP A 617 3.25 6.23 24.09
C ASP A 617 3.57 7.73 24.10
N TYR A 618 3.61 8.42 22.95
CA TYR A 618 3.66 9.88 22.88
C TYR A 618 2.45 10.48 23.63
N ARG A 619 2.71 11.40 24.57
CA ARG A 619 1.71 11.86 25.56
C ARG A 619 2.06 13.22 26.16
N VAL A 620 1.10 13.91 26.75
CA VAL A 620 1.30 15.26 27.31
C VAL A 620 1.38 15.23 28.84
N ARG A 621 2.32 15.99 29.39
CA ARG A 621 2.48 16.29 30.82
C ARG A 621 2.35 17.77 31.10
N TYR A 622 2.23 18.15 32.37
CA TYR A 622 2.26 19.54 32.77
C TYR A 622 3.07 19.83 34.05
N ALA A 623 3.37 21.12 34.23
CA ALA A 623 3.87 21.72 35.46
C ALA A 623 3.13 23.04 35.68
N THR A 624 3.19 23.58 36.90
CA THR A 624 2.64 24.90 37.21
C THR A 624 3.73 25.86 37.68
N ALA A 625 3.48 27.16 37.59
CA ALA A 625 4.35 28.18 38.16
C ALA A 625 3.56 29.41 38.62
N LYS A 626 4.25 30.31 39.32
CA LYS A 626 3.75 31.64 39.71
C LYS A 626 4.27 32.78 38.82
N SER A 627 5.03 32.44 37.78
CA SER A 627 5.63 33.37 36.84
C SER A 627 5.77 32.69 35.47
N PRO A 628 5.72 33.43 34.35
CA PRO A 628 5.91 32.88 33.01
C PRO A 628 7.31 32.28 32.78
N ILE A 629 8.25 32.50 33.70
CA ILE A 629 9.65 32.06 33.58
C ILE A 629 10.07 31.11 34.71
N GLY A 630 9.11 30.45 35.36
CA GLY A 630 9.33 29.49 36.44
C GLY A 630 9.64 30.14 37.80
N PRO A 631 10.16 29.37 38.79
CA PRO A 631 10.47 27.94 38.71
C PRO A 631 9.21 27.08 38.51
N LEU A 632 9.39 25.92 37.87
CA LEU A 632 8.30 24.98 37.58
C LEU A 632 8.06 24.03 38.77
N GLU A 633 6.80 23.88 39.15
CA GLU A 633 6.31 22.94 40.16
C GLU A 633 5.65 21.75 39.45
N ILE A 634 6.24 20.56 39.60
CA ILE A 634 5.78 19.33 38.94
C ILE A 634 5.03 18.47 39.96
N ALA A 635 3.76 18.19 39.69
CA ALA A 635 2.97 17.27 40.51
C ALA A 635 3.38 15.81 40.27
N ASN A 636 3.24 14.94 41.27
CA ASN A 636 3.53 13.51 41.12
C ASN A 636 2.65 12.83 40.05
N ASP A 637 1.40 13.27 39.92
CA ASP A 637 0.50 12.90 38.84
C ASP A 637 0.27 14.13 37.97
N ASN A 638 1.05 14.23 36.90
CA ASN A 638 1.06 15.37 35.99
C ASN A 638 0.72 15.00 34.55
N LEU A 639 0.11 13.83 34.33
CA LEU A 639 -0.28 13.40 32.99
C LEU A 639 -1.55 14.13 32.56
N VAL A 640 -1.49 14.84 31.43
CA VAL A 640 -2.63 15.59 30.88
C VAL A 640 -3.46 14.68 29.98
N ILE A 641 -2.84 14.02 29.01
CA ILE A 641 -3.50 13.11 28.08
C ILE A 641 -2.51 12.01 27.67
N ALA A 642 -3.02 10.80 27.41
CA ALA A 642 -2.24 9.66 26.90
C ALA A 642 -3.16 8.69 26.14
N LYS A 643 -2.56 7.71 25.45
CA LYS A 643 -3.25 6.69 24.66
C LYS A 643 -4.43 6.02 25.37
N SER A 644 -5.41 5.58 24.57
CA SER A 644 -6.50 4.69 24.97
C SER A 644 -6.52 3.48 24.02
N PRO A 645 -5.79 2.40 24.34
CA PRO A 645 -5.70 1.23 23.48
C PRO A 645 -7.06 0.57 23.20
N GLU A 646 -7.97 0.60 24.18
CA GLU A 646 -9.32 0.05 24.05
C GLU A 646 -10.16 0.79 23.01
N ALA A 647 -9.84 2.06 22.74
CA ALA A 647 -10.45 2.85 21.68
C ALA A 647 -9.58 2.93 20.40
N GLY A 648 -8.43 2.24 20.37
CA GLY A 648 -7.45 2.32 19.28
C GLY A 648 -6.77 3.69 19.14
N ILE A 649 -6.76 4.51 20.18
CA ILE A 649 -6.17 5.86 20.16
C ILE A 649 -4.75 5.80 20.72
N PHE A 650 -3.77 6.22 19.91
CA PHE A 650 -2.34 6.16 20.26
C PHE A 650 -1.63 7.49 19.98
N ALA A 651 -0.48 7.69 20.63
CA ALA A 651 0.40 8.84 20.40
C ALA A 651 -0.26 10.23 20.58
N THR A 652 -1.01 10.43 21.67
CA THR A 652 -1.73 11.68 21.97
C THR A 652 -0.82 12.76 22.58
N GLY A 653 0.18 13.21 21.83
CA GLY A 653 1.08 14.31 22.22
C GLY A 653 0.93 15.52 21.32
N HIS A 654 1.83 16.49 21.53
CA HIS A 654 1.86 17.86 20.99
C HIS A 654 0.48 18.54 21.02
N CYS A 655 0.31 19.50 21.92
CA CYS A 655 -0.99 20.13 22.12
C CYS A 655 -0.91 21.63 22.27
N SER A 656 -2.05 22.26 22.02
CA SER A 656 -2.40 23.61 22.47
C SER A 656 -3.70 23.55 23.29
N THR A 657 -4.10 24.67 23.88
CA THR A 657 -5.34 24.78 24.65
C THR A 657 -6.09 26.05 24.28
N ILE A 658 -7.42 25.98 24.30
CA ILE A 658 -8.29 27.14 24.08
C ILE A 658 -9.29 27.29 25.22
N GLN A 659 -9.42 28.51 25.71
CA GLN A 659 -10.50 28.93 26.59
C GLN A 659 -11.65 29.48 25.73
N VAL A 660 -12.87 29.03 25.97
CA VAL A 660 -14.04 29.64 25.32
C VAL A 660 -14.21 31.06 25.86
N PRO A 661 -14.21 32.09 24.98
CA PRO A 661 -14.25 33.49 25.40
C PRO A 661 -15.39 33.80 26.36
N GLY A 662 -15.07 34.57 27.41
CA GLY A 662 -16.01 34.95 28.46
C GLY A 662 -16.39 33.83 29.44
N THR A 663 -15.79 32.64 29.35
CA THR A 663 -16.12 31.50 30.21
C THR A 663 -14.86 30.86 30.82
N ASP A 664 -15.03 29.95 31.79
CA ASP A 664 -13.96 29.08 32.28
C ASP A 664 -14.06 27.65 31.70
N GLN A 665 -14.51 27.55 30.44
CA GLN A 665 -14.54 26.29 29.70
C GLN A 665 -13.29 26.17 28.84
N TRP A 666 -12.57 25.06 28.98
CA TRP A 666 -11.28 24.83 28.33
C TRP A 666 -11.31 23.56 27.49
N TYR A 667 -10.53 23.57 26.41
CA TYR A 667 -10.33 22.45 25.51
C TYR A 667 -8.85 22.26 25.24
N ILE A 668 -8.43 21.01 25.10
CA ILE A 668 -7.11 20.64 24.59
C ILE A 668 -7.26 20.26 23.12
N VAL A 669 -6.40 20.82 22.27
CA VAL A 669 -6.26 20.43 20.87
C VAL A 669 -4.93 19.73 20.73
N TYR A 670 -4.90 18.53 20.16
CA TYR A 670 -3.73 17.67 20.11
C TYR A 670 -3.72 16.85 18.83
N HIS A 671 -2.62 16.17 18.51
CA HIS A 671 -2.63 15.16 17.45
C HIS A 671 -2.53 13.75 18.01
N ARG A 672 -2.90 12.77 17.19
CA ARG A 672 -2.71 11.35 17.46
C ARG A 672 -2.30 10.62 16.18
N PHE A 673 -1.87 9.37 16.26
CA PHE A 673 -1.80 8.52 15.07
C PHE A 673 -3.15 8.44 14.38
N THR A 674 -3.17 8.47 13.05
CA THR A 674 -4.41 8.28 12.29
C THR A 674 -5.07 6.96 12.67
N TYR A 675 -6.33 7.01 13.06
CA TYR A 675 -7.12 5.83 13.41
C TYR A 675 -7.81 5.24 12.16
N PRO A 676 -8.00 3.92 12.03
CA PRO A 676 -7.45 2.85 12.86
C PRO A 676 -6.04 2.42 12.42
N LYS A 677 -5.65 2.73 11.18
CA LYS A 677 -4.49 2.11 10.50
C LYS A 677 -3.12 2.58 11.00
N GLY A 678 -3.05 3.76 11.63
CA GLY A 678 -1.78 4.38 12.02
C GLY A 678 -0.90 3.48 12.89
N ILE A 679 -1.48 2.68 13.78
CA ILE A 679 -0.70 1.77 14.63
C ILE A 679 0.02 0.66 13.85
N GLU A 680 -0.49 0.27 12.68
CA GLU A 680 0.07 -0.75 11.79
C GLU A 680 1.17 -0.20 10.88
N MET A 681 1.24 1.13 10.72
CA MET A 681 2.20 1.82 9.85
C MET A 681 3.64 1.85 10.43
N GLY A 682 3.85 1.32 11.64
CA GLY A 682 5.14 1.36 12.31
C GLY A 682 5.65 2.80 12.50
N ARG A 683 6.89 3.08 12.08
CA ARG A 683 7.47 4.43 12.22
C ARG A 683 6.78 5.48 11.36
N ALA A 684 6.08 5.09 10.30
CA ALA A 684 5.41 6.04 9.42
C ALA A 684 4.20 6.72 10.08
N ALA A 685 3.66 6.09 11.13
CA ALA A 685 2.58 6.65 11.95
C ALA A 685 2.91 8.04 12.51
N GLY A 686 4.18 8.32 12.85
CA GLY A 686 4.57 9.62 13.41
C GLY A 686 4.62 10.76 12.39
N TYR A 687 4.42 10.50 11.10
CA TYR A 687 4.16 11.52 10.08
C TYR A 687 2.85 11.24 9.31
N HIS A 688 1.95 10.46 9.92
CA HIS A 688 0.55 10.23 9.49
C HIS A 688 -0.36 10.40 10.71
N ARG A 689 -0.46 11.65 11.16
CA ARG A 689 -1.19 12.04 12.36
C ARG A 689 -2.45 12.81 12.01
N GLU A 690 -3.38 12.90 12.96
CA GLU A 690 -4.63 13.60 12.81
C GLU A 690 -4.95 14.47 14.03
N VAL A 691 -5.48 15.67 13.80
CA VAL A 691 -5.78 16.66 14.86
C VAL A 691 -7.12 16.34 15.52
N CYS A 692 -7.14 16.39 16.85
CA CYS A 692 -8.28 16.07 17.71
C CYS A 692 -8.50 17.17 18.76
N ILE A 693 -9.73 17.26 19.28
CA ILE A 693 -10.09 18.14 20.38
C ILE A 693 -10.90 17.40 21.44
N ASP A 694 -10.59 17.65 22.71
CA ASP A 694 -11.37 17.11 23.85
C ASP A 694 -11.47 18.14 24.99
N PRO A 695 -12.49 18.05 25.86
CA PRO A 695 -12.64 18.98 26.99
C PRO A 695 -11.50 18.85 28.01
N MET A 696 -10.91 19.97 28.41
CA MET A 696 -9.93 20.04 29.48
C MET A 696 -10.56 20.60 30.75
N ARG A 697 -10.39 19.92 31.88
CA ARG A 697 -11.03 20.28 33.15
C ARG A 697 -10.01 20.41 34.26
N PHE A 698 -10.36 21.19 35.27
CA PHE A 698 -9.54 21.42 36.44
C PHE A 698 -10.30 21.05 37.71
N ASP A 699 -9.60 20.52 38.71
CA ASP A 699 -10.17 20.31 40.03
C ASP A 699 -10.21 21.61 40.85
N ASP A 700 -10.80 21.57 42.05
CA ASP A 700 -10.93 22.72 42.95
C ASP A 700 -9.57 23.30 43.41
N ARG A 701 -8.47 22.55 43.23
CA ARG A 701 -7.10 22.99 43.54
C ARG A 701 -6.38 23.52 42.31
N GLY A 702 -7.05 23.60 41.16
CA GLY A 702 -6.47 24.02 39.90
C GLY A 702 -5.58 22.97 39.23
N ARG A 703 -5.61 21.69 39.65
CA ARG A 703 -4.89 20.63 38.93
C ARG A 703 -5.67 20.23 37.69
N ILE A 704 -4.97 19.95 36.60
CA ILE A 704 -5.60 19.39 35.39
C ILE A 704 -6.10 17.99 35.73
N ILE A 705 -7.38 17.74 35.45
CA ILE A 705 -7.96 16.40 35.47
C ILE A 705 -7.57 15.74 34.14
N ARG A 706 -6.93 14.57 34.21
CA ARG A 706 -6.49 13.83 33.03
C ARG A 706 -7.61 13.73 32.00
N VAL A 707 -7.32 14.19 30.79
CA VAL A 707 -8.21 14.14 29.63
C VAL A 707 -8.26 12.71 29.10
N THR A 708 -9.47 12.26 28.80
CA THR A 708 -9.72 11.01 28.09
C THR A 708 -9.84 11.35 26.60
N PRO A 709 -8.94 10.89 25.72
CA PRO A 709 -9.09 11.12 24.29
C PRO A 709 -10.31 10.36 23.74
N THR A 710 -11.02 10.94 22.77
CA THR A 710 -12.23 10.31 22.21
C THR A 710 -12.33 10.42 20.70
N HIS A 711 -13.08 9.50 20.06
CA HIS A 711 -13.54 9.67 18.67
C HIS A 711 -14.75 10.62 18.56
N ARG A 712 -15.54 10.70 19.65
CA ARG A 712 -16.74 11.54 19.73
C ARG A 712 -16.41 13.03 19.63
N GLY A 713 -15.25 13.46 20.11
CA GLY A 713 -14.84 14.86 20.17
C GLY A 713 -15.78 15.71 21.03
N VAL A 714 -15.88 17.00 20.67
CA VAL A 714 -16.63 17.99 21.46
C VAL A 714 -18.02 18.27 20.88
N SER A 715 -18.90 18.86 21.70
CA SER A 715 -20.14 19.46 21.19
C SER A 715 -19.89 20.90 20.74
N PRO A 716 -20.70 21.44 19.80
CA PRO A 716 -20.60 22.84 19.39
C PRO A 716 -20.62 23.78 20.59
N VAL A 717 -19.64 24.68 20.65
CA VAL A 717 -19.57 25.73 21.67
C VAL A 717 -20.20 27.02 21.18
N VAL A 718 -20.68 27.85 22.12
CA VAL A 718 -21.16 29.20 21.85
C VAL A 718 -20.30 30.16 22.67
N PRO A 719 -19.41 30.94 22.02
CA PRO A 719 -18.69 32.02 22.69
C PRO A 719 -19.67 33.03 23.30
N LEU A 720 -19.37 33.54 24.49
CA LEU A 720 -20.13 34.66 25.03
C LEU A 720 -19.57 35.94 24.40
N ALA A 721 -20.46 36.81 23.90
CA ALA A 721 -20.05 38.12 23.41
C ALA A 721 -19.40 38.92 24.56
N GLU A 722 -18.25 39.53 24.29
CA GLU A 722 -17.52 40.40 25.21
C GLU A 722 -18.22 41.74 25.45
#